data_AF-A0A6P4Y8A1-F1
#
_entry.id   AF-A0A6P4Y8A1-F1
#
_cell.length_a   1.000
_cell.length_b   1.000
_cell.length_c   1.000
_cell.angle_alpha   90.00
_cell.angle_beta   90.00
_cell.angle_gamma   90.00
#
_symmetry.space_group_name_H-M   'P 1'
#
loop_
_entity.id
_entity.type
_entity.pdbx_description
1 polymer ?
#
loop_
_entity_poly.entity_id
_entity_poly.type
_entity_poly.pdbx_seq_one_letter_code
_entity_poly.pdbx_strand_id
1 'polypeptide(L)'
;MERDLVILSPTPKPRPFQRKQTLRNPKLQVTNMEEYEEDEGQDSVVCRKQLQYPHELYLHSKAISAFVSSKQELVGNNPSQRNWKGIIIALLVILIVCSLIVTAVILLTPDSHINTNPKFTFEDLFDDAWKAQGVSLKWISEDEFVYRNGSDAVVKFKATDNSSTVIIKNDTFSDIDASRYRISADLQYALLIYNVNKRYRHSFEAKYSIFNVNTKRASVELKPDSSMREATLQLAIFGPRDHQIAFVYKNNIYYKNSYATEPVQLTFEGQEGVVFNGIPDWVYEEEILQSHEAMWFSPNGTHICFATFNDSAVQDVAIPDYSVEGSYYAIRKIKYPKPGSTNPTVKISVINTGNPSRVLNLEPPADIKAQRDYYFSSVVWATDNKVAVTWLNRRQNLSIICICNAVTGSCSENYRQTSTAWLRPHIKPMFAADGSKYFIQLPYSQGNRGKFPHIAVIRADWNGYPFVQTAGGVNKVQEFLTSGPWEVTKILAYDQMTNTVYFLSTEETARSRHLYSVSMGSAQDRKCLSCGLFPNCTFYDATFSKNQKWYTLHCLGPDVPRVTLHSTTDEIGRKVITLENNSVLRKRVSATQWPTYKYQEYTIEDGNTYWAEMILPPDFSEDSKYPVLLDVYGGPGTQKVQETYRANWATYLASTEGVIVVSFDGRGSGYQGDKVLYELHEKFGTVEVKDQIFVAKELGKLDYIDETRIGIWGWSYGGYVTTMVAGEGDGVFKCAAAVAPVVDWRLYDSVYAERYMGDPHHPKNSRAYDAANAYSGHRIKEFSKLQGNFLVIHGTADDNVHFQNTALLNKALVENDIDYRVQLYTDKAHSLLGNQTQRHLFQLLADYFKDCFKVPLDGAEL
;
A
#
# COMPACT_ATOMS: atom_id res chain seq x y z
N MET A 1 -18.83 -56.12 -15.40
CA MET A 1 -18.91 -57.58 -15.15
C MET A 1 -17.77 -57.93 -14.20
N GLU A 2 -17.97 -58.96 -13.38
CA GLU A 2 -17.00 -59.86 -12.71
C GLU A 2 -15.50 -59.46 -12.72
N ARG A 3 -14.73 -59.49 -11.61
CA ARG A 3 -14.91 -60.04 -10.24
C ARG A 3 -13.80 -59.45 -9.30
N ASP A 4 -13.63 -59.75 -8.00
CA ASP A 4 -14.23 -60.76 -7.10
C ASP A 4 -14.34 -60.23 -5.62
N LEU A 5 -13.94 -61.02 -4.62
CA LEU A 5 -14.00 -60.85 -3.15
C LEU A 5 -12.69 -60.21 -2.55
N VAL A 6 -12.54 -59.85 -1.25
CA VAL A 6 -13.14 -60.38 0.01
C VAL A 6 -13.47 -59.29 1.06
N ILE A 7 -14.59 -59.49 1.76
CA ILE A 7 -15.12 -58.84 2.99
C ILE A 7 -14.11 -58.81 4.18
N LEU A 8 -14.24 -57.96 5.22
CA LEU A 8 -15.34 -57.92 6.22
C LEU A 8 -15.45 -56.58 7.02
N SER A 9 -16.34 -56.56 8.02
CA SER A 9 -16.61 -55.54 9.08
C SER A 9 -17.36 -56.29 10.24
N PRO A 10 -17.86 -55.72 11.39
CA PRO A 10 -18.10 -54.32 11.77
C PRO A 10 -17.79 -53.96 13.28
N THR A 11 -18.53 -52.99 13.83
CA THR A 11 -18.50 -52.35 15.19
C THR A 11 -19.36 -53.14 16.25
N PRO A 12 -19.65 -52.71 17.53
CA PRO A 12 -19.52 -51.39 18.22
C PRO A 12 -19.22 -51.34 19.78
N LYS A 13 -19.25 -50.09 20.34
CA LYS A 13 -19.59 -49.52 21.71
C LYS A 13 -20.16 -50.44 22.85
N PRO A 14 -20.32 -50.00 24.17
CA PRO A 14 -19.75 -48.85 24.96
C PRO A 14 -19.52 -48.99 26.53
N ARG A 15 -18.79 -48.03 27.16
CA ARG A 15 -18.86 -47.56 28.60
C ARG A 15 -18.44 -48.58 29.74
N PRO A 16 -18.63 -48.32 31.07
CA PRO A 16 -17.71 -47.54 31.96
C PRO A 16 -17.42 -48.21 33.35
N PHE A 17 -16.61 -47.59 34.26
CA PHE A 17 -16.83 -47.64 35.75
C PHE A 17 -15.99 -46.58 36.54
N GLN A 18 -16.16 -46.51 37.88
CA GLN A 18 -15.68 -45.43 38.78
C GLN A 18 -14.84 -45.90 40.00
N ARG A 19 -14.17 -44.92 40.66
CA ARG A 19 -13.98 -44.76 42.14
C ARG A 19 -13.07 -45.74 42.93
N LYS A 20 -12.03 -45.19 43.60
CA LYS A 20 -12.05 -44.85 45.06
C LYS A 20 -10.78 -44.09 45.54
N GLN A 21 -10.82 -43.60 46.78
CA GLN A 21 -9.75 -42.90 47.53
C GLN A 21 -8.98 -43.87 48.45
N THR A 22 -7.75 -43.55 48.90
CA THR A 22 -7.42 -43.17 50.31
C THR A 22 -5.91 -43.01 50.64
N LEU A 23 -5.54 -41.85 51.21
CA LEU A 23 -4.71 -41.57 52.40
C LEU A 23 -3.40 -42.35 52.77
N ARG A 24 -2.36 -41.52 53.07
CA ARG A 24 -1.32 -41.57 54.16
C ARG A 24 0.06 -42.25 53.95
N ASN A 25 1.06 -41.59 54.54
CA ASN A 25 2.49 -41.94 54.64
C ASN A 25 2.78 -42.96 55.76
N PRO A 26 4.02 -43.48 55.86
CA PRO A 26 4.86 -43.11 57.01
C PRO A 26 6.33 -42.72 56.69
N LYS A 27 7.14 -42.46 57.73
CA LYS A 27 8.53 -41.93 57.73
C LYS A 27 9.60 -43.03 57.81
N LEU A 28 10.88 -42.69 57.56
CA LEU A 28 12.06 -42.72 58.48
C LEU A 28 13.29 -42.11 57.71
N GLN A 29 14.06 -41.12 58.21
CA GLN A 29 15.16 -41.10 59.24
C GLN A 29 16.57 -41.56 58.75
N VAL A 30 17.72 -40.99 59.19
CA VAL A 30 18.08 -39.70 59.85
C VAL A 30 19.63 -39.49 59.89
N THR A 31 20.13 -38.39 60.50
CA THR A 31 21.54 -37.95 60.77
C THR A 31 22.33 -37.33 59.59
N ASN A 32 23.21 -36.31 59.72
CA ASN A 32 23.60 -35.29 60.75
C ASN A 32 24.40 -34.17 59.97
N MET A 33 24.84 -32.97 60.41
CA MET A 33 24.92 -32.10 61.63
C MET A 33 24.61 -30.63 61.16
N GLU A 34 24.42 -29.54 61.93
CA GLU A 34 25.12 -28.85 63.05
C GLU A 34 26.44 -28.17 62.62
N GLU A 35 26.80 -26.93 63.01
CA GLU A 35 26.33 -25.97 64.06
C GLU A 35 25.56 -24.73 63.46
N TYR A 36 24.65 -23.96 64.11
CA TYR A 36 24.52 -23.29 65.44
C TYR A 36 25.35 -21.98 65.58
N GLU A 37 24.94 -20.84 66.18
CA GLU A 37 23.78 -20.37 67.01
C GLU A 37 23.14 -19.05 66.40
N GLU A 38 21.97 -18.48 66.73
CA GLU A 38 21.14 -18.24 67.96
C GLU A 38 21.68 -17.12 68.91
N ASP A 39 20.91 -16.26 69.61
CA ASP A 39 19.48 -15.80 69.55
C ASP A 39 19.25 -14.49 70.41
N GLU A 40 18.00 -14.00 70.51
CA GLU A 40 17.40 -13.06 71.52
C GLU A 40 17.94 -11.58 71.65
N GLY A 41 17.27 -10.58 72.29
CA GLY A 41 15.91 -10.47 72.86
C GLY A 41 15.58 -9.13 73.60
N GLN A 42 14.29 -8.73 73.58
CA GLN A 42 13.49 -7.89 74.54
C GLN A 42 13.84 -6.44 75.06
N ASP A 43 12.81 -5.57 74.98
CA ASP A 43 12.20 -4.67 76.01
C ASP A 43 12.83 -3.38 76.66
N SER A 44 12.33 -2.21 76.18
CA SER A 44 11.38 -1.31 76.93
C SER A 44 11.80 0.02 77.69
N VAL A 45 10.78 0.91 77.86
CA VAL A 45 10.58 2.05 78.83
C VAL A 45 11.27 3.44 78.67
N VAL A 46 10.69 4.31 77.83
CA VAL A 46 9.95 5.59 78.17
C VAL A 46 10.57 6.70 79.07
N CYS A 47 10.81 7.95 78.56
CA CYS A 47 9.90 9.16 78.69
C CYS A 47 10.53 10.59 78.45
N ARG A 48 9.69 11.56 77.98
CA ARG A 48 9.80 13.07 78.03
C ARG A 48 10.88 13.77 77.14
N LYS A 49 10.70 14.99 76.56
CA LYS A 49 9.55 15.95 76.43
C LYS A 49 9.77 16.99 75.29
N GLN A 50 8.67 17.56 74.75
CA GLN A 50 8.36 18.96 74.29
C GLN A 50 9.50 20.00 73.99
N LEU A 51 9.43 21.02 73.08
CA LEU A 51 8.42 21.54 72.11
C LEU A 51 9.02 22.68 71.20
N GLN A 52 8.39 22.92 70.02
CA GLN A 52 8.23 24.21 69.26
C GLN A 52 9.37 24.98 68.50
N TYR A 53 8.89 25.72 67.48
CA TYR A 53 9.52 26.66 66.50
C TYR A 53 10.03 28.00 67.09
N PRO A 54 10.83 28.86 66.37
CA PRO A 54 10.29 29.89 65.42
C PRO A 54 11.20 30.31 64.20
N HIS A 55 10.86 31.46 63.60
CA HIS A 55 11.23 32.04 62.28
C HIS A 55 12.58 32.81 62.13
N GLU A 56 13.01 32.93 60.86
CA GLU A 56 13.60 34.09 60.13
C GLU A 56 15.03 34.69 60.32
N LEU A 57 15.51 35.16 59.15
CA LEU A 57 16.36 36.33 58.84
C LEU A 57 17.92 36.33 58.99
N TYR A 58 18.54 36.63 57.83
CA TYR A 58 19.68 37.56 57.58
C TYR A 58 21.19 37.17 57.79
N LEU A 59 21.95 37.59 56.76
CA LEU A 59 23.32 38.20 56.73
C LEU A 59 24.63 37.38 56.86
N HIS A 60 25.52 37.73 55.92
CA HIS A 60 27.00 37.84 55.97
C HIS A 60 27.92 36.69 56.45
N SER A 61 28.48 36.01 55.43
CA SER A 61 29.93 35.96 55.12
C SER A 61 31.00 36.16 56.21
N LYS A 62 31.87 35.15 56.35
CA LYS A 62 33.35 35.21 56.31
C LYS A 62 33.88 33.76 56.40
N ALA A 63 35.08 33.36 55.97
CA ALA A 63 36.13 33.80 55.04
C ALA A 63 37.43 33.11 55.50
N ILE A 64 38.19 32.50 54.59
CA ILE A 64 39.59 32.03 54.73
C ILE A 64 40.13 32.04 53.28
N SER A 65 41.14 32.86 52.94
CA SER A 65 42.60 32.57 52.99
C SER A 65 43.03 31.44 52.03
N ALA A 66 44.11 31.54 51.23
CA ALA A 66 45.21 32.53 51.24
C ALA A 66 45.94 32.63 49.87
N PHE A 67 47.09 33.33 49.89
CA PHE A 67 48.16 33.42 48.87
C PHE A 67 48.01 34.35 47.65
N VAL A 68 48.88 35.37 47.65
CA VAL A 68 49.35 36.19 46.52
C VAL A 68 50.88 36.28 46.66
N SER A 69 51.62 36.34 45.55
CA SER A 69 53.08 36.56 45.56
C SER A 69 53.46 37.96 45.06
N SER A 70 54.56 38.50 45.59
CA SER A 70 55.17 39.79 45.25
C SER A 70 55.88 39.76 43.87
N LYS A 71 56.26 40.88 43.20
CA LYS A 71 56.57 42.24 43.67
C LYS A 71 56.30 43.27 42.55
N GLN A 72 56.04 44.55 42.88
CA GLN A 72 56.96 45.65 42.52
C GLN A 72 56.64 46.97 43.25
N GLU A 73 57.52 47.94 43.05
CA GLU A 73 58.00 48.99 43.97
C GLU A 73 57.14 50.24 44.26
N LEU A 74 57.46 50.83 45.43
CA LEU A 74 57.54 52.27 45.76
C LEU A 74 56.25 53.12 45.89
N VAL A 75 56.36 54.15 46.74
CA VAL A 75 55.26 54.98 47.24
C VAL A 75 55.29 56.38 46.65
N GLY A 76 54.16 56.84 46.13
CA GLY A 76 53.93 58.24 45.73
C GLY A 76 52.55 58.71 46.18
N ASN A 77 52.50 59.54 47.23
CA ASN A 77 51.25 59.94 47.86
C ASN A 77 50.66 61.19 47.17
N ASN A 78 49.48 61.07 46.55
CA ASN A 78 48.68 62.22 46.10
C ASN A 78 47.19 61.82 45.92
N PRO A 79 46.22 62.70 46.24
CA PRO A 79 44.81 62.34 46.23
C PRO A 79 44.23 62.32 44.80
N SER A 80 43.85 61.13 44.32
CA SER A 80 43.21 60.99 43.01
C SER A 80 41.75 61.43 43.04
N GLN A 81 41.44 62.58 42.44
CA GLN A 81 40.06 62.92 42.10
C GLN A 81 39.49 61.84 41.17
N ARG A 82 38.45 61.12 41.62
CA ARG A 82 37.72 60.20 40.74
C ARG A 82 37.14 61.00 39.57
N ASN A 83 37.61 60.73 38.36
CA ASN A 83 37.16 61.45 37.17
C ASN A 83 35.76 60.97 36.74
N TRP A 84 34.74 61.43 37.48
CA TRP A 84 33.32 61.15 37.20
C TRP A 84 32.91 61.52 35.77
N LYS A 85 33.50 62.59 35.20
CA LYS A 85 33.27 62.96 33.80
C LYS A 85 33.75 61.86 32.85
N GLY A 86 34.94 61.31 33.07
CA GLY A 86 35.47 60.18 32.30
C GLY A 86 34.60 58.92 32.43
N ILE A 87 34.10 58.59 33.62
CA ILE A 87 33.22 57.45 33.85
C ILE A 87 31.87 57.64 33.13
N ILE A 88 31.27 58.83 33.23
CA ILE A 88 30.01 59.15 32.55
C ILE A 88 30.19 59.10 31.03
N ILE A 89 31.28 59.66 30.49
CA ILE A 89 31.61 59.59 29.06
C ILE A 89 31.79 58.14 28.61
N ALA A 90 32.51 57.30 29.38
CA ALA A 90 32.71 55.89 29.04
C ALA A 90 31.37 55.12 29.00
N LEU A 91 30.49 55.32 29.99
CA LEU A 91 29.16 54.70 30.00
C LEU A 91 28.28 55.19 28.83
N LEU A 92 28.35 56.47 28.48
CA LEU A 92 27.59 57.05 27.38
C LEU A 92 28.09 56.53 26.02
N VAL A 93 29.41 56.38 25.85
CA VAL A 93 30.02 55.72 24.67
C VAL A 93 29.62 54.25 24.59
N ILE A 94 29.65 53.49 25.69
CA ILE A 94 29.18 52.10 25.72
C ILE A 94 27.71 52.02 25.30
N LEU A 95 26.85 52.90 25.82
CA LEU A 95 25.42 52.92 25.49
C LEU A 95 25.19 53.27 24.01
N ILE A 96 25.94 54.22 23.44
CA ILE A 96 25.93 54.51 22.00
C ILE A 96 26.41 53.30 21.19
N VAL A 97 27.50 52.63 21.57
CA VAL A 97 28.01 51.46 20.86
C VAL A 97 27.04 50.29 20.93
N CYS A 98 26.42 50.01 22.08
CA CYS A 98 25.37 49.01 22.20
C CYS A 98 24.13 49.37 21.35
N SER A 99 23.73 50.65 21.33
CA SER A 99 22.63 51.12 20.48
C SER A 99 22.95 50.96 18.98
N LEU A 100 24.18 51.26 18.56
CA LEU A 100 24.64 51.07 17.19
C LEU A 100 24.73 49.58 16.83
N ILE A 101 25.17 48.71 17.75
CA ILE A 101 25.18 47.25 17.54
C ILE A 101 23.75 46.73 17.39
N VAL A 102 22.82 47.10 18.28
CA VAL A 102 21.41 46.70 18.19
C VAL A 102 20.77 47.21 16.90
N THR A 103 21.03 48.47 16.53
CA THR A 103 20.52 49.07 15.29
C THR A 103 21.13 48.41 14.05
N ALA A 104 22.42 48.08 14.07
CA ALA A 104 23.09 47.35 12.99
C ALA A 104 22.58 45.91 12.88
N VAL A 105 22.35 45.21 14.00
CA VAL A 105 21.70 43.89 13.99
C VAL A 105 20.31 43.99 13.35
N ILE A 106 19.47 44.93 13.77
CA ILE A 106 18.11 45.12 13.22
C ILE A 106 18.13 45.50 11.72
N LEU A 107 19.15 46.25 11.25
CA LEU A 107 19.29 46.65 9.84
C LEU A 107 20.01 45.59 8.96
N LEU A 108 20.69 44.62 9.56
CA LEU A 108 21.48 43.60 8.84
C LEU A 108 20.91 42.19 8.98
N THR A 109 20.02 41.92 9.95
CA THR A 109 19.06 40.83 9.80
C THR A 109 18.10 41.22 8.67
N PRO A 110 18.00 40.45 7.56
CA PRO A 110 16.96 40.68 6.58
C PRO A 110 15.58 40.45 7.22
N ASP A 111 14.52 40.99 6.62
CA ASP A 111 13.14 40.65 6.95
C ASP A 111 12.85 39.19 6.57
N SER A 112 13.37 38.25 7.38
CA SER A 112 12.85 36.90 7.42
C SER A 112 11.41 37.01 7.90
N HIS A 113 10.44 36.80 7.00
CA HIS A 113 9.04 36.67 7.38
C HIS A 113 8.91 35.45 8.31
N ILE A 114 9.00 35.68 9.63
CA ILE A 114 8.85 34.64 10.65
C ILE A 114 7.44 34.09 10.50
N ASN A 115 7.33 32.91 9.91
CA ASN A 115 6.06 32.30 9.58
C ASN A 115 5.41 31.81 10.88
N THR A 116 4.51 32.63 11.45
CA THR A 116 3.86 32.36 12.75
C THR A 116 2.80 31.26 12.69
N ASN A 117 2.57 30.65 11.53
CA ASN A 117 1.78 29.42 11.43
C ASN A 117 2.45 28.26 12.21
N PRO A 118 1.67 27.32 12.77
CA PRO A 118 2.21 26.08 13.34
C PRO A 118 2.89 25.19 12.30
N LYS A 119 3.85 24.37 12.73
CA LYS A 119 4.43 23.25 11.96
C LYS A 119 3.46 22.05 11.97
N PHE A 120 3.54 21.17 10.96
CA PHE A 120 2.78 19.92 10.91
C PHE A 120 3.39 18.93 11.93
N THR A 121 2.63 18.61 12.97
CA THR A 121 3.11 17.87 14.16
C THR A 121 3.05 16.35 13.99
N PHE A 122 3.56 15.61 14.96
CA PHE A 122 3.49 14.15 14.94
C PHE A 122 2.05 13.62 15.09
N GLU A 123 1.21 14.34 15.86
CA GLU A 123 -0.20 13.98 16.04
C GLU A 123 -1.03 14.17 14.77
N ASP A 124 -0.66 15.16 13.94
CA ASP A 124 -1.31 15.46 12.66
C ASP A 124 -1.20 14.30 11.64
N LEU A 125 -0.21 13.41 11.80
CA LEU A 125 -0.08 12.17 11.02
C LEU A 125 -1.28 11.20 11.23
N PHE A 126 -2.00 11.34 12.34
CA PHE A 126 -3.08 10.44 12.76
C PHE A 126 -4.47 11.12 12.83
N ASP A 127 -4.57 12.44 12.66
CA ASP A 127 -5.85 13.15 12.56
C ASP A 127 -6.44 13.02 11.14
N ASP A 128 -7.63 12.41 11.05
CA ASP A 128 -8.38 12.24 9.80
C ASP A 128 -8.71 13.58 9.11
N ALA A 129 -8.74 14.71 9.81
CA ALA A 129 -8.97 16.03 9.22
C ALA A 129 -7.78 16.58 8.40
N TRP A 130 -6.67 15.84 8.27
CA TRP A 130 -5.64 16.05 7.24
C TRP A 130 -5.84 15.20 5.98
N LYS A 131 -6.70 14.19 6.03
CA LYS A 131 -6.98 13.32 4.89
C LYS A 131 -8.00 13.99 3.98
N ALA A 132 -7.68 14.05 2.69
CA ALA A 132 -8.58 14.63 1.71
C ALA A 132 -9.85 13.78 1.57
N GLN A 133 -11.01 14.41 1.72
CA GLN A 133 -12.30 13.77 1.46
C GLN A 133 -12.44 13.53 -0.04
N GLY A 134 -12.58 12.26 -0.41
CA GLY A 134 -12.83 11.82 -1.78
C GLY A 134 -14.28 11.37 -1.96
N VAL A 135 -14.86 11.64 -3.13
CA VAL A 135 -16.24 11.24 -3.44
C VAL A 135 -16.25 9.86 -4.07
N SER A 136 -16.39 8.81 -3.24
CA SER A 136 -16.65 7.46 -3.75
C SER A 136 -18.08 7.38 -4.27
N LEU A 137 -18.22 7.21 -5.59
CA LEU A 137 -19.51 7.23 -6.29
C LEU A 137 -19.66 6.05 -7.27
N LYS A 138 -20.90 5.65 -7.51
CA LYS A 138 -21.29 4.63 -8.50
C LYS A 138 -22.30 5.24 -9.47
N TRP A 139 -21.94 5.30 -10.75
CA TRP A 139 -22.90 5.65 -11.82
C TRP A 139 -23.98 4.56 -11.94
N ILE A 140 -25.24 4.98 -11.93
CA ILE A 140 -26.40 4.09 -11.94
C ILE A 140 -27.20 4.22 -13.25
N SER A 141 -27.20 5.39 -13.90
CA SER A 141 -27.88 5.63 -15.17
C SER A 141 -26.99 6.39 -16.17
N GLU A 142 -27.62 7.01 -17.16
CA GLU A 142 -27.05 7.97 -18.12
C GLU A 142 -26.62 9.30 -17.49
N ASP A 143 -27.26 9.74 -16.40
CA ASP A 143 -27.02 11.04 -15.76
C ASP A 143 -27.10 11.00 -14.23
N GLU A 144 -27.46 9.88 -13.62
CA GLU A 144 -27.53 9.71 -12.18
C GLU A 144 -26.36 8.87 -11.62
N PHE A 145 -25.87 9.26 -10.44
CA PHE A 145 -24.94 8.49 -9.62
C PHE A 145 -25.38 8.49 -8.15
N VAL A 146 -24.85 7.54 -7.38
CA VAL A 146 -25.02 7.45 -5.93
C VAL A 146 -23.68 7.59 -5.23
N TYR A 147 -23.63 8.33 -4.12
CA TYR A 147 -22.43 8.55 -3.31
C TYR A 147 -22.77 8.73 -1.83
N ARG A 148 -21.79 8.58 -0.94
CA ARG A 148 -21.91 8.95 0.50
C ARG A 148 -21.41 10.39 0.66
N ASN A 149 -22.23 11.26 1.23
CA ASN A 149 -21.91 12.68 1.40
C ASN A 149 -21.16 12.95 2.72
N GLY A 150 -20.71 14.19 2.95
CA GLY A 150 -20.06 14.62 4.19
C GLY A 150 -20.94 14.62 5.46
N SER A 151 -22.20 14.18 5.37
CA SER A 151 -23.07 13.89 6.52
C SER A 151 -23.37 12.38 6.66
N ASP A 152 -22.53 11.54 6.03
CA ASP A 152 -22.62 10.08 5.95
C ASP A 152 -23.93 9.49 5.41
N ALA A 153 -24.78 10.33 4.82
CA ALA A 153 -25.99 9.91 4.13
C ALA A 153 -25.65 9.46 2.70
N VAL A 154 -26.38 8.46 2.21
CA VAL A 154 -26.30 8.04 0.81
C VAL A 154 -27.24 8.89 -0.02
N VAL A 155 -26.66 9.60 -0.98
CA VAL A 155 -27.33 10.58 -1.83
C VAL A 155 -27.36 10.05 -3.26
N LYS A 156 -28.54 10.06 -3.89
CA LYS A 156 -28.69 10.01 -5.34
C LYS A 156 -28.57 11.42 -5.90
N PHE A 157 -27.75 11.61 -6.91
CA PHE A 157 -27.51 12.89 -7.57
C PHE A 157 -27.76 12.77 -9.08
N LYS A 158 -28.28 13.83 -9.69
CA LYS A 158 -28.63 13.88 -11.12
C LYS A 158 -27.94 15.04 -11.82
N ALA A 159 -27.08 14.71 -12.79
CA ALA A 159 -26.15 15.65 -13.43
C ALA A 159 -26.82 16.65 -14.39
N THR A 160 -27.96 16.29 -14.98
CA THR A 160 -28.67 17.15 -15.93
C THR A 160 -29.21 18.43 -15.27
N ASP A 161 -29.91 18.28 -14.14
CA ASP A 161 -30.59 19.35 -13.41
C ASP A 161 -29.89 19.78 -12.09
N ASN A 162 -28.76 19.17 -11.74
CA ASN A 162 -28.01 19.43 -10.50
C ASN A 162 -28.84 19.16 -9.22
N SER A 163 -29.83 18.27 -9.30
CA SER A 163 -30.65 17.86 -8.15
C SER A 163 -30.01 16.71 -7.35
N SER A 164 -30.38 16.62 -6.07
CA SER A 164 -29.95 15.53 -5.19
C SER A 164 -31.08 15.07 -4.28
N THR A 165 -31.02 13.84 -3.81
CA THR A 165 -32.03 13.22 -2.93
C THR A 165 -31.37 12.20 -2.01
N VAL A 166 -31.59 12.34 -0.69
CA VAL A 166 -31.12 11.35 0.29
C VAL A 166 -31.96 10.07 0.17
N ILE A 167 -31.30 8.96 -0.14
CA ILE A 167 -31.93 7.64 -0.28
C ILE A 167 -31.69 6.74 0.95
N ILE A 168 -30.57 6.89 1.66
CA ILE A 168 -30.31 6.25 2.96
C ILE A 168 -29.74 7.30 3.91
N LYS A 169 -30.26 7.36 5.14
CA LYS A 169 -29.76 8.26 6.19
C LYS A 169 -28.56 7.65 6.91
N ASN A 170 -27.75 8.49 7.58
CA ASN A 170 -26.71 8.02 8.50
C ASN A 170 -27.29 7.17 9.65
N ASP A 171 -28.45 7.57 10.21
CA ASP A 171 -29.19 6.87 11.27
C ASP A 171 -29.26 5.34 10.99
N THR A 172 -29.60 4.97 9.75
CA THR A 172 -29.77 3.59 9.28
C THR A 172 -28.47 2.78 9.23
N PHE A 173 -27.30 3.44 9.18
CA PHE A 173 -26.01 2.79 9.36
C PHE A 173 -25.69 2.59 10.85
N SER A 174 -25.96 3.61 11.68
CA SER A 174 -25.75 3.55 13.14
C SER A 174 -26.62 2.49 13.82
N ASP A 175 -27.86 2.29 13.35
CA ASP A 175 -28.82 1.32 13.90
C ASP A 175 -28.28 -0.14 13.96
N ILE A 176 -27.31 -0.49 13.11
CA ILE A 176 -26.73 -1.84 13.02
C ILE A 176 -25.19 -1.86 12.89
N ASP A 177 -24.52 -0.74 13.17
CA ASP A 177 -23.06 -0.54 13.00
C ASP A 177 -22.54 -0.93 11.59
N ALA A 178 -23.24 -0.47 10.54
CA ALA A 178 -22.87 -0.75 9.16
C ALA A 178 -21.77 0.21 8.66
N SER A 179 -20.55 -0.32 8.53
CA SER A 179 -19.40 0.43 8.01
C SER A 179 -19.41 0.64 6.50
N ARG A 180 -20.15 -0.19 5.73
CA ARG A 180 -20.16 -0.15 4.24
C ARG A 180 -21.55 -0.47 3.68
N TYR A 181 -21.77 -0.13 2.40
CA TYR A 181 -22.96 -0.53 1.65
C TYR A 181 -22.69 -0.92 0.19
N ARG A 182 -23.65 -1.60 -0.43
CA ARG A 182 -23.83 -1.71 -1.89
C ARG A 182 -25.31 -1.45 -2.22
N ILE A 183 -25.62 -0.90 -3.40
CA ILE A 183 -27.01 -0.69 -3.88
C ILE A 183 -27.29 -1.57 -5.11
N SER A 184 -28.53 -2.07 -5.19
CA SER A 184 -29.09 -2.79 -6.34
C SER A 184 -29.09 -1.96 -7.62
N ALA A 185 -29.32 -2.60 -8.78
CA ALA A 185 -29.38 -1.90 -10.07
C ALA A 185 -30.66 -1.06 -10.21
N ASP A 186 -31.77 -1.53 -9.61
CA ASP A 186 -33.07 -0.85 -9.56
C ASP A 186 -33.22 0.19 -8.44
N LEU A 187 -32.18 0.38 -7.61
CA LEU A 187 -32.15 1.23 -6.41
C LEU A 187 -33.17 0.89 -5.30
N GLN A 188 -33.94 -0.19 -5.44
CA GLN A 188 -34.99 -0.54 -4.49
C GLN A 188 -34.41 -1.08 -3.17
N TYR A 189 -33.17 -1.61 -3.21
CA TYR A 189 -32.52 -2.28 -2.09
C TYR A 189 -31.05 -1.89 -1.92
N ALA A 190 -30.59 -1.93 -0.67
CA ALA A 190 -29.18 -1.85 -0.31
C ALA A 190 -28.76 -3.04 0.54
N LEU A 191 -27.53 -3.51 0.35
CA LEU A 191 -26.83 -4.40 1.27
C LEU A 191 -26.03 -3.52 2.22
N LEU A 192 -26.42 -3.47 3.48
CA LEU A 192 -25.66 -2.85 4.57
C LEU A 192 -24.70 -3.91 5.14
N ILE A 193 -23.45 -3.55 5.38
CA ILE A 193 -22.37 -4.48 5.71
C ILE A 193 -21.79 -4.11 7.07
N TYR A 194 -21.86 -5.03 8.03
CA TYR A 194 -21.55 -4.81 9.45
C TYR A 194 -20.81 -6.02 10.05
N ASN A 195 -20.20 -5.85 11.24
CA ASN A 195 -19.30 -6.85 11.84
C ASN A 195 -18.20 -7.33 10.87
N VAL A 196 -17.43 -6.37 10.33
CA VAL A 196 -16.45 -6.61 9.26
C VAL A 196 -15.11 -7.06 9.82
N ASN A 197 -14.76 -8.33 9.59
CA ASN A 197 -13.54 -8.98 10.03
C ASN A 197 -12.60 -9.18 8.83
N LYS A 198 -11.52 -8.40 8.73
CA LYS A 198 -10.55 -8.46 7.62
C LYS A 198 -9.82 -9.81 7.57
N ARG A 199 -9.57 -10.33 6.37
CA ARG A 199 -8.80 -11.57 6.12
C ARG A 199 -7.41 -11.23 5.54
N TYR A 200 -7.30 -11.02 4.23
CA TYR A 200 -6.06 -10.56 3.56
C TYR A 200 -6.22 -9.10 3.11
N ARG A 201 -5.53 -8.60 2.06
CA ARG A 201 -5.51 -7.16 1.71
C ARG A 201 -6.89 -6.58 1.41
N HIS A 202 -7.69 -7.30 0.62
CA HIS A 202 -9.01 -6.91 0.09
C HIS A 202 -10.15 -7.68 0.77
N SER A 203 -9.94 -8.94 1.14
CA SER A 203 -10.98 -9.84 1.67
C SER A 203 -11.34 -9.55 3.12
N PHE A 204 -12.60 -9.84 3.43
CA PHE A 204 -13.18 -9.73 4.76
C PHE A 204 -14.39 -10.66 4.85
N GLU A 205 -14.66 -11.11 6.06
CA GLU A 205 -15.93 -11.73 6.43
C GLU A 205 -16.82 -10.71 7.12
N ALA A 206 -18.11 -10.72 6.82
CA ALA A 206 -19.06 -9.78 7.41
C ALA A 206 -20.46 -10.34 7.49
N LYS A 207 -21.31 -9.70 8.29
CA LYS A 207 -22.76 -9.84 8.19
C LYS A 207 -23.31 -8.84 7.18
N TYR A 208 -24.35 -9.24 6.47
CA TYR A 208 -24.98 -8.46 5.41
C TYR A 208 -26.48 -8.33 5.68
N SER A 209 -27.03 -7.14 5.57
CA SER A 209 -28.45 -6.87 5.82
C SER A 209 -29.10 -6.16 4.63
N ILE A 210 -30.21 -6.71 4.14
CA ILE A 210 -30.99 -6.17 3.02
C ILE A 210 -31.93 -5.09 3.55
N PHE A 211 -31.61 -3.83 3.26
CA PHE A 211 -32.45 -2.66 3.53
C PHE A 211 -33.31 -2.31 2.31
N ASN A 212 -34.59 -1.99 2.50
CA ASN A 212 -35.47 -1.52 1.43
C ASN A 212 -35.55 0.01 1.42
N VAL A 213 -35.04 0.61 0.34
CA VAL A 213 -34.80 2.06 0.21
C VAL A 213 -36.10 2.87 0.23
N ASN A 214 -37.14 2.38 -0.46
CA ASN A 214 -38.42 3.10 -0.59
C ASN A 214 -39.21 3.12 0.72
N THR A 215 -39.37 1.94 1.34
CA THR A 215 -40.23 1.78 2.54
C THR A 215 -39.52 2.14 3.83
N LYS A 216 -38.18 2.26 3.81
CA LYS A 216 -37.33 2.62 4.96
C LYS A 216 -37.57 1.71 6.18
N ARG A 217 -37.88 0.44 5.90
CA ARG A 217 -38.17 -0.60 6.89
C ARG A 217 -36.87 -1.23 7.42
N ALA A 218 -36.98 -1.86 8.58
CA ALA A 218 -35.91 -2.65 9.20
C ALA A 218 -35.30 -3.64 8.20
N SER A 219 -33.96 -3.73 8.22
CA SER A 219 -33.18 -4.55 7.31
C SER A 219 -33.24 -6.04 7.68
N VAL A 220 -33.27 -6.93 6.69
CA VAL A 220 -33.30 -8.39 6.88
C VAL A 220 -31.93 -8.99 6.59
N GLU A 221 -31.34 -9.71 7.55
CA GLU A 221 -30.02 -10.34 7.38
C GLU A 221 -30.04 -11.40 6.24
N LEU A 222 -29.06 -11.30 5.33
CA LEU A 222 -28.85 -12.23 4.23
C LEU A 222 -28.16 -13.50 4.73
N LYS A 223 -28.79 -14.66 4.49
CA LYS A 223 -28.33 -15.97 4.96
C LYS A 223 -28.47 -17.03 3.84
N PRO A 224 -27.67 -18.10 3.86
CA PRO A 224 -27.85 -19.29 3.00
C PRO A 224 -29.18 -20.02 3.18
N ASP A 225 -29.74 -19.98 4.39
CA ASP A 225 -30.96 -20.68 4.81
C ASP A 225 -31.69 -19.79 5.83
N SER A 226 -33.00 -19.60 5.66
CA SER A 226 -33.83 -18.71 6.50
C SER A 226 -34.08 -19.25 7.91
N SER A 227 -33.85 -20.54 8.17
CA SER A 227 -33.91 -21.15 9.50
C SER A 227 -32.70 -20.81 10.38
N MET A 228 -31.58 -20.37 9.80
CA MET A 228 -30.38 -20.06 10.57
C MET A 228 -30.52 -18.76 11.38
N ARG A 229 -30.02 -18.77 12.62
CA ARG A 229 -30.10 -17.60 13.51
C ARG A 229 -29.28 -16.42 13.00
N GLU A 230 -28.09 -16.68 12.48
CA GLU A 230 -27.15 -15.70 11.91
C GLU A 230 -26.24 -16.36 10.87
N ALA A 231 -25.69 -15.57 9.93
CA ALA A 231 -24.67 -16.02 8.99
C ALA A 231 -23.61 -14.94 8.73
N THR A 232 -22.34 -15.29 8.93
CA THR A 232 -21.19 -14.50 8.44
C THR A 232 -20.87 -14.97 7.02
N LEU A 233 -20.79 -14.04 6.07
CA LEU A 233 -20.54 -14.31 4.65
C LEU A 233 -19.16 -13.75 4.25
N GLN A 234 -18.55 -14.38 3.24
CA GLN A 234 -17.22 -14.01 2.73
C GLN A 234 -17.31 -13.00 1.57
N LEU A 235 -18.46 -12.93 0.91
CA LEU A 235 -18.79 -11.95 -0.13
C LEU A 235 -20.32 -11.88 -0.29
N ALA A 236 -20.86 -10.70 -0.59
CA ALA A 236 -22.18 -10.57 -1.20
C ALA A 236 -22.21 -9.38 -2.18
N ILE A 237 -22.78 -9.60 -3.37
CA ILE A 237 -22.85 -8.64 -4.48
C ILE A 237 -24.26 -8.62 -5.08
N PHE A 238 -24.68 -7.44 -5.58
CA PHE A 238 -25.84 -7.33 -6.47
C PHE A 238 -25.43 -7.61 -7.91
N GLY A 239 -26.30 -8.30 -8.65
CA GLY A 239 -26.22 -8.36 -10.12
C GLY A 239 -26.71 -7.08 -10.80
N PRO A 240 -26.51 -6.95 -12.13
CA PRO A 240 -26.90 -5.77 -12.89
C PRO A 240 -28.40 -5.73 -13.27
N ARG A 241 -29.13 -6.82 -13.03
CA ARG A 241 -30.59 -6.93 -13.22
C ARG A 241 -31.31 -6.80 -11.89
N ASP A 242 -32.26 -5.86 -11.83
CA ASP A 242 -33.14 -5.59 -10.70
C ASP A 242 -32.37 -5.48 -9.36
N HIS A 243 -32.63 -6.43 -8.46
CA HIS A 243 -32.01 -6.58 -7.15
C HIS A 243 -31.61 -8.04 -6.86
N GLN A 244 -31.23 -8.79 -7.90
CA GLN A 244 -30.71 -10.15 -7.72
C GLN A 244 -29.36 -10.12 -6.98
N ILE A 245 -29.10 -11.12 -6.13
CA ILE A 245 -27.93 -11.20 -5.25
C ILE A 245 -27.17 -12.50 -5.50
N ALA A 246 -25.84 -12.44 -5.54
CA ALA A 246 -24.97 -13.60 -5.35
C ALA A 246 -24.10 -13.38 -4.10
N PHE A 247 -23.83 -14.44 -3.34
CA PHE A 247 -23.03 -14.37 -2.11
C PHE A 247 -22.25 -15.67 -1.88
N VAL A 248 -21.22 -15.61 -1.04
CA VAL A 248 -20.35 -16.76 -0.72
C VAL A 248 -20.39 -17.05 0.76
N TYR A 249 -20.65 -18.32 1.08
CA TYR A 249 -20.65 -18.87 2.44
C TYR A 249 -19.94 -20.22 2.42
N LYS A 250 -18.97 -20.41 3.33
CA LYS A 250 -18.13 -21.62 3.42
C LYS A 250 -17.56 -22.03 2.06
N ASN A 251 -16.94 -21.07 1.38
CA ASN A 251 -16.36 -21.20 0.05
C ASN A 251 -17.32 -21.67 -1.07
N ASN A 252 -18.64 -21.62 -0.85
CA ASN A 252 -19.66 -21.99 -1.84
C ASN A 252 -20.54 -20.80 -2.24
N ILE A 253 -20.89 -20.74 -3.52
CA ILE A 253 -21.70 -19.66 -4.11
C ILE A 253 -23.18 -19.96 -3.90
N TYR A 254 -23.93 -18.97 -3.45
CA TYR A 254 -25.39 -18.96 -3.36
C TYR A 254 -25.95 -17.81 -4.22
N TYR A 255 -27.09 -18.02 -4.85
CA TYR A 255 -27.78 -17.04 -5.68
C TYR A 255 -29.24 -16.86 -5.25
N LYS A 256 -29.74 -15.63 -5.34
CA LYS A 256 -31.09 -15.23 -4.91
C LYS A 256 -31.65 -14.23 -5.93
N ASN A 257 -32.68 -14.64 -6.67
CA ASN A 257 -33.22 -13.86 -7.80
C ASN A 257 -33.95 -12.57 -7.35
N SER A 258 -34.58 -12.58 -6.17
CA SER A 258 -35.23 -11.42 -5.55
C SER A 258 -35.13 -11.50 -4.03
N TYR A 259 -35.31 -10.39 -3.31
CA TYR A 259 -35.26 -10.35 -1.84
C TYR A 259 -36.19 -11.37 -1.16
N ALA A 260 -37.33 -11.69 -1.79
CA ALA A 260 -38.35 -12.61 -1.28
C ALA A 260 -38.14 -14.09 -1.66
N THR A 261 -37.28 -14.42 -2.63
CA THR A 261 -37.01 -15.83 -2.99
C THR A 261 -35.98 -16.43 -2.03
N GLU A 262 -36.13 -17.70 -1.63
CA GLU A 262 -35.04 -18.38 -0.90
C GLU A 262 -33.77 -18.52 -1.75
N PRO A 263 -32.57 -18.57 -1.14
CA PRO A 263 -31.33 -18.79 -1.87
C PRO A 263 -31.26 -20.18 -2.51
N VAL A 264 -30.57 -20.27 -3.64
CA VAL A 264 -30.19 -21.52 -4.30
C VAL A 264 -28.67 -21.65 -4.26
N GLN A 265 -28.16 -22.77 -3.76
CA GLN A 265 -26.74 -23.09 -3.79
C GLN A 265 -26.30 -23.46 -5.22
N LEU A 266 -25.22 -22.85 -5.71
CA LEU A 266 -24.70 -23.02 -7.07
C LEU A 266 -23.45 -23.92 -7.15
N THR A 267 -22.65 -23.96 -6.09
CA THR A 267 -21.43 -24.80 -5.99
C THR A 267 -21.48 -25.64 -4.73
N PHE A 268 -20.83 -26.80 -4.75
CA PHE A 268 -20.89 -27.78 -3.65
C PHE A 268 -19.49 -28.32 -3.26
N GLU A 269 -18.45 -27.98 -4.03
CA GLU A 269 -17.07 -28.40 -3.82
C GLU A 269 -16.25 -27.49 -2.87
N GLY A 270 -16.82 -26.38 -2.39
CA GLY A 270 -16.09 -25.42 -1.55
C GLY A 270 -15.68 -26.01 -0.20
N GLN A 271 -14.41 -25.85 0.15
CA GLN A 271 -13.78 -26.31 1.38
C GLN A 271 -12.96 -25.18 1.98
N GLU A 272 -13.29 -24.76 3.20
CA GLU A 272 -12.60 -23.68 3.93
C GLU A 272 -11.07 -23.91 3.94
N GLY A 273 -10.31 -22.92 3.47
CA GLY A 273 -8.84 -22.97 3.41
C GLY A 273 -8.22 -23.90 2.35
N VAL A 274 -9.01 -24.50 1.44
CA VAL A 274 -8.49 -25.45 0.44
C VAL A 274 -9.13 -25.31 -0.95
N VAL A 275 -10.45 -25.12 -1.04
CA VAL A 275 -11.16 -24.98 -2.32
C VAL A 275 -12.10 -23.79 -2.24
N PHE A 276 -11.92 -22.79 -3.09
CA PHE A 276 -12.61 -21.50 -3.06
C PHE A 276 -13.44 -21.33 -4.34
N ASN A 277 -14.70 -20.88 -4.24
CA ASN A 277 -15.56 -20.60 -5.40
C ASN A 277 -16.08 -19.17 -5.37
N GLY A 278 -15.84 -18.39 -6.43
CA GLY A 278 -16.35 -17.01 -6.58
C GLY A 278 -15.65 -15.95 -5.72
N ILE A 279 -14.75 -16.39 -4.84
CA ILE A 279 -13.72 -15.62 -4.13
C ILE A 279 -12.35 -16.28 -4.41
N PRO A 280 -11.25 -15.51 -4.43
CA PRO A 280 -9.91 -16.06 -4.65
C PRO A 280 -9.33 -16.78 -3.41
N ASP A 281 -8.27 -17.55 -3.65
CA ASP A 281 -7.26 -17.89 -2.63
C ASP A 281 -6.30 -16.70 -2.38
N TRP A 282 -5.31 -16.88 -1.49
CA TRP A 282 -4.37 -15.83 -1.12
C TRP A 282 -3.58 -15.27 -2.33
N VAL A 283 -3.02 -16.12 -3.19
CA VAL A 283 -2.11 -15.66 -4.26
C VAL A 283 -2.88 -15.00 -5.41
N TYR A 284 -4.12 -15.43 -5.66
CA TYR A 284 -4.98 -14.74 -6.62
C TYR A 284 -5.55 -13.42 -6.10
N GLU A 285 -5.80 -13.30 -4.79
CA GLU A 285 -6.22 -12.02 -4.20
C GLU A 285 -5.12 -10.96 -4.35
N GLU A 286 -3.91 -11.28 -3.90
CA GLU A 286 -2.80 -10.33 -3.76
C GLU A 286 -2.11 -10.02 -5.10
N GLU A 287 -1.75 -11.05 -5.88
CA GLU A 287 -0.78 -10.93 -6.98
C GLU A 287 -1.38 -11.01 -8.40
N ILE A 288 -2.67 -11.33 -8.53
CA ILE A 288 -3.31 -11.53 -9.85
C ILE A 288 -4.55 -10.65 -10.03
N LEU A 289 -5.55 -10.78 -9.16
CA LEU A 289 -6.84 -10.09 -9.32
C LEU A 289 -6.91 -8.73 -8.62
N GLN A 290 -6.16 -8.55 -7.51
CA GLN A 290 -6.18 -7.36 -6.64
C GLN A 290 -7.61 -7.00 -6.20
N SER A 291 -8.33 -8.04 -5.77
CA SER A 291 -9.77 -8.05 -5.53
C SER A 291 -10.14 -9.28 -4.73
N HIS A 292 -11.09 -9.15 -3.80
CA HIS A 292 -11.72 -10.28 -3.10
C HIS A 292 -12.90 -10.89 -3.88
N GLU A 293 -13.19 -10.39 -5.09
CA GLU A 293 -14.25 -10.86 -5.98
C GLU A 293 -13.68 -11.65 -7.16
N ALA A 294 -14.08 -12.93 -7.27
CA ALA A 294 -13.75 -13.83 -8.39
C ALA A 294 -15.02 -14.42 -9.05
N MET A 295 -16.09 -13.63 -9.07
CA MET A 295 -17.35 -13.90 -9.78
C MET A 295 -17.83 -12.66 -10.53
N TRP A 296 -18.44 -12.86 -11.70
CA TRP A 296 -18.81 -11.80 -12.64
C TRP A 296 -20.16 -12.13 -13.29
N PHE A 297 -21.19 -11.35 -12.96
CA PHE A 297 -22.47 -11.40 -13.68
C PHE A 297 -22.32 -10.95 -15.14
N SER A 298 -23.08 -11.58 -16.04
CA SER A 298 -23.25 -11.08 -17.41
C SER A 298 -24.02 -9.74 -17.42
N PRO A 299 -23.90 -8.90 -18.47
CA PRO A 299 -24.53 -7.58 -18.54
C PRO A 299 -26.03 -7.53 -18.21
N ASN A 300 -26.83 -8.52 -18.62
CA ASN A 300 -28.26 -8.59 -18.28
C ASN A 300 -28.55 -9.48 -17.05
N GLY A 301 -27.52 -9.96 -16.36
CA GLY A 301 -27.63 -10.80 -15.17
C GLY A 301 -28.15 -12.23 -15.41
N THR A 302 -28.18 -12.68 -16.66
CA THR A 302 -28.68 -14.02 -17.07
C THR A 302 -27.68 -15.15 -16.78
N HIS A 303 -26.40 -14.81 -16.64
CA HIS A 303 -25.33 -15.76 -16.31
C HIS A 303 -24.43 -15.22 -15.20
N ILE A 304 -23.77 -16.14 -14.49
CA ILE A 304 -22.65 -15.86 -13.59
C ILE A 304 -21.45 -16.65 -14.12
N CYS A 305 -20.37 -15.95 -14.44
CA CYS A 305 -19.04 -16.55 -14.60
C CYS A 305 -18.33 -16.50 -13.25
N PHE A 306 -17.60 -17.53 -12.85
CA PHE A 306 -16.82 -17.54 -11.62
C PHE A 306 -15.57 -18.42 -11.76
N ALA A 307 -14.60 -18.18 -10.90
CA ALA A 307 -13.45 -19.04 -10.75
C ALA A 307 -13.62 -19.99 -9.54
N THR A 308 -13.15 -21.22 -9.71
CA THR A 308 -12.81 -22.12 -8.60
C THR A 308 -11.29 -22.22 -8.49
N PHE A 309 -10.78 -22.07 -7.28
CA PHE A 309 -9.37 -22.24 -6.91
C PHE A 309 -9.26 -23.48 -6.02
N ASN A 310 -8.23 -24.30 -6.24
CA ASN A 310 -8.00 -25.52 -5.47
C ASN A 310 -6.51 -25.64 -5.08
N ASP A 311 -6.29 -25.52 -3.77
CA ASP A 311 -5.02 -25.39 -3.09
C ASP A 311 -4.59 -26.70 -2.40
N SER A 312 -5.30 -27.81 -2.67
CA SER A 312 -5.02 -29.12 -2.05
C SER A 312 -3.58 -29.61 -2.24
N ALA A 313 -2.90 -29.18 -3.31
CA ALA A 313 -1.49 -29.46 -3.59
C ALA A 313 -0.53 -28.29 -3.24
N VAL A 314 -1.05 -27.15 -2.78
CA VAL A 314 -0.26 -25.99 -2.33
C VAL A 314 0.18 -26.22 -0.89
N GLN A 315 1.40 -25.79 -0.55
CA GLN A 315 1.97 -25.96 0.79
C GLN A 315 1.39 -24.95 1.79
N ASP A 316 1.35 -25.34 3.06
CA ASP A 316 0.98 -24.45 4.15
C ASP A 316 2.21 -23.65 4.60
N VAL A 317 2.10 -22.34 4.76
CA VAL A 317 2.97 -21.59 5.69
C VAL A 317 2.28 -21.52 7.05
N ALA A 318 3.05 -21.80 8.10
CA ALA A 318 2.62 -21.74 9.48
C ALA A 318 2.99 -20.38 10.09
N ILE A 319 1.99 -19.65 10.55
CA ILE A 319 2.13 -18.35 11.21
C ILE A 319 1.70 -18.50 12.68
N PRO A 320 2.56 -18.18 13.67
CA PRO A 320 2.17 -18.20 15.07
C PRO A 320 1.23 -17.02 15.37
N ASP A 321 0.27 -17.27 16.26
CA ASP A 321 -0.64 -16.27 16.82
C ASP A 321 -0.53 -16.36 18.35
N TYR A 322 0.12 -15.38 18.96
CA TYR A 322 0.55 -15.39 20.36
C TYR A 322 -0.50 -14.84 21.32
N SER A 323 -1.47 -14.06 20.83
CA SER A 323 -2.48 -13.35 21.64
C SER A 323 -3.81 -14.11 21.80
N VAL A 324 -3.86 -15.39 21.41
CA VAL A 324 -5.04 -16.25 21.58
C VAL A 324 -5.34 -16.58 23.04
N GLU A 325 -6.62 -16.85 23.36
CA GLU A 325 -7.04 -17.26 24.70
C GLU A 325 -6.49 -18.66 25.06
N GLY A 326 -5.50 -18.71 25.96
CA GLY A 326 -4.97 -19.96 26.50
C GLY A 326 -3.56 -19.81 27.09
N SER A 327 -2.93 -20.94 27.41
CA SER A 327 -1.52 -21.03 27.83
C SER A 327 -0.59 -21.48 26.69
N TYR A 328 -1.09 -21.59 25.46
CA TYR A 328 -0.38 -22.05 24.28
C TYR A 328 -0.76 -21.17 23.09
N TYR A 329 0.23 -20.73 22.32
CA TYR A 329 0.02 -19.98 21.09
C TYR A 329 -0.67 -20.85 20.02
N ALA A 330 -1.47 -20.24 19.15
CA ALA A 330 -2.08 -20.95 18.02
C ALA A 330 -1.16 -20.89 16.80
N ILE A 331 -1.41 -21.77 15.83
CA ILE A 331 -0.75 -21.73 14.52
C ILE A 331 -1.82 -21.56 13.45
N ARG A 332 -1.88 -20.36 12.86
CA ARG A 332 -2.65 -20.10 11.64
C ARG A 332 -1.90 -20.71 10.45
N LYS A 333 -2.62 -21.38 9.56
CA LYS A 333 -2.07 -21.91 8.31
C LYS A 333 -2.62 -21.13 7.13
N ILE A 334 -1.77 -20.77 6.18
CA ILE A 334 -2.14 -20.12 4.92
C ILE A 334 -1.58 -20.94 3.77
N LYS A 335 -2.40 -21.17 2.74
CA LYS A 335 -1.96 -21.75 1.47
C LYS A 335 -1.15 -20.71 0.70
N TYR A 336 0.14 -20.96 0.54
CA TYR A 336 1.07 -19.97 -0.01
C TYR A 336 2.14 -20.68 -0.84
N PRO A 337 2.09 -20.57 -2.19
CA PRO A 337 3.11 -21.15 -3.04
C PRO A 337 4.35 -20.25 -3.06
N LYS A 338 5.49 -20.76 -2.57
CA LYS A 338 6.82 -20.13 -2.77
C LYS A 338 7.40 -20.51 -4.15
N PRO A 339 8.37 -19.77 -4.71
CA PRO A 339 8.96 -20.08 -6.02
C PRO A 339 9.39 -21.53 -6.19
N GLY A 340 9.09 -22.09 -7.36
CA GLY A 340 9.34 -23.49 -7.72
C GLY A 340 8.36 -24.52 -7.12
N SER A 341 7.57 -24.16 -6.09
CA SER A 341 6.55 -25.05 -5.50
C SER A 341 5.31 -25.22 -6.40
N THR A 342 4.32 -26.02 -6.00
CA THR A 342 3.07 -26.18 -6.77
C THR A 342 2.11 -25.02 -6.50
N ASN A 343 1.56 -24.45 -7.57
CA ASN A 343 0.57 -23.36 -7.51
C ASN A 343 -0.87 -23.87 -7.36
N PRO A 344 -1.84 -23.01 -6.95
CA PRO A 344 -3.25 -23.38 -6.94
C PRO A 344 -3.74 -23.73 -8.35
N THR A 345 -4.54 -24.78 -8.44
CA THR A 345 -5.18 -25.19 -9.70
C THR A 345 -6.49 -24.43 -9.89
N VAL A 346 -6.74 -23.95 -11.13
CA VAL A 346 -7.88 -23.08 -11.41
C VAL A 346 -8.81 -23.59 -12.50
N LYS A 347 -10.11 -23.34 -12.31
CA LYS A 347 -11.21 -23.67 -13.23
C LYS A 347 -12.09 -22.43 -13.39
N ILE A 348 -12.34 -21.99 -14.62
CA ILE A 348 -13.37 -20.98 -14.90
C ILE A 348 -14.66 -21.70 -15.28
N SER A 349 -15.77 -21.34 -14.65
CA SER A 349 -17.08 -21.93 -14.88
C SER A 349 -18.16 -20.87 -15.08
N VAL A 350 -19.17 -21.18 -15.89
CA VAL A 350 -20.35 -20.35 -16.16
C VAL A 350 -21.62 -21.13 -15.79
N ILE A 351 -22.54 -20.45 -15.11
CA ILE A 351 -23.87 -20.95 -14.76
C ILE A 351 -24.92 -19.97 -15.31
N ASN A 352 -26.04 -20.49 -15.83
CA ASN A 352 -27.21 -19.68 -16.19
C ASN A 352 -28.12 -19.49 -14.96
N THR A 353 -28.50 -18.26 -14.62
CA THR A 353 -29.27 -17.96 -13.41
C THR A 353 -30.71 -18.48 -13.44
N GLY A 354 -31.25 -18.75 -14.63
CA GLY A 354 -32.57 -19.38 -14.82
C GLY A 354 -32.54 -20.91 -14.85
N ASN A 355 -31.37 -21.54 -14.99
CA ASN A 355 -31.18 -22.99 -14.87
C ASN A 355 -29.84 -23.30 -14.17
N PRO A 356 -29.78 -23.12 -12.84
CA PRO A 356 -28.54 -23.23 -12.07
C PRO A 356 -27.91 -24.64 -12.11
N SER A 357 -28.68 -25.68 -12.45
CA SER A 357 -28.24 -27.07 -12.52
C SER A 357 -27.23 -27.36 -13.65
N ARG A 358 -27.03 -26.44 -14.60
CA ARG A 358 -26.09 -26.61 -15.72
C ARG A 358 -24.87 -25.70 -15.58
N VAL A 359 -23.80 -26.25 -15.01
CA VAL A 359 -22.46 -25.65 -15.00
C VAL A 359 -21.75 -25.96 -16.32
N LEU A 360 -21.06 -24.98 -16.91
CA LEU A 360 -20.19 -25.14 -18.08
C LEU A 360 -18.79 -24.65 -17.75
N ASN A 361 -17.76 -25.46 -18.02
CA ASN A 361 -16.38 -25.04 -17.83
C ASN A 361 -15.85 -24.35 -19.08
N LEU A 362 -15.04 -23.30 -18.89
CA LEU A 362 -14.34 -22.59 -19.94
C LEU A 362 -12.89 -23.07 -19.98
N GLU A 363 -12.57 -23.90 -20.96
CA GLU A 363 -11.27 -24.56 -21.06
C GLU A 363 -10.16 -23.59 -21.49
N PRO A 364 -8.96 -23.64 -20.86
CA PRO A 364 -7.80 -22.89 -21.31
C PRO A 364 -7.29 -23.38 -22.68
N PRO A 365 -6.67 -22.50 -23.49
CA PRO A 365 -6.10 -22.86 -24.78
C PRO A 365 -4.95 -23.87 -24.61
N ALA A 366 -4.76 -24.72 -25.62
CA ALA A 366 -3.89 -25.90 -25.53
C ALA A 366 -2.46 -25.60 -25.03
N ASP A 367 -1.83 -24.55 -25.54
CA ASP A 367 -0.45 -24.16 -25.19
C ASP A 367 -0.28 -23.77 -23.71
N ILE A 368 -1.35 -23.25 -23.10
CA ILE A 368 -1.44 -22.91 -21.67
C ILE A 368 -1.78 -24.16 -20.87
N LYS A 369 -2.75 -24.97 -21.34
CA LYS A 369 -3.16 -26.23 -20.71
C LYS A 369 -2.05 -27.30 -20.70
N ALA A 370 -1.08 -27.19 -21.61
CA ALA A 370 0.11 -28.05 -21.66
C ALA A 370 1.22 -27.63 -20.67
N GLN A 371 1.10 -26.48 -20.01
CA GLN A 371 1.98 -26.11 -18.89
C GLN A 371 1.61 -26.91 -17.64
N ARG A 372 2.58 -27.14 -16.74
CA ARG A 372 2.33 -27.75 -15.42
C ARG A 372 1.29 -26.95 -14.62
N ASP A 373 1.54 -25.65 -14.49
CA ASP A 373 0.62 -24.69 -13.88
C ASP A 373 0.44 -23.48 -14.82
N TYR A 374 -0.70 -22.80 -14.68
CA TYR A 374 -1.07 -21.62 -15.45
C TYR A 374 -2.01 -20.73 -14.63
N TYR A 375 -2.25 -19.50 -15.12
CA TYR A 375 -3.16 -18.56 -14.48
C TYR A 375 -4.21 -18.01 -15.43
N PHE A 376 -5.22 -17.32 -14.89
CA PHE A 376 -6.00 -16.32 -15.61
C PHE A 376 -5.85 -14.95 -14.95
N SER A 377 -5.76 -13.87 -15.71
CA SER A 377 -5.57 -12.50 -15.17
C SER A 377 -6.78 -11.60 -15.32
N SER A 378 -7.74 -11.95 -16.19
CA SER A 378 -9.00 -11.23 -16.31
C SER A 378 -10.13 -12.12 -16.83
N VAL A 379 -11.35 -11.82 -16.39
CA VAL A 379 -12.60 -12.28 -16.96
C VAL A 379 -13.44 -11.04 -17.25
N VAL A 380 -13.87 -10.86 -18.49
CA VAL A 380 -14.66 -9.69 -18.94
C VAL A 380 -15.78 -10.15 -19.85
N TRP A 381 -17.03 -9.80 -19.53
CA TRP A 381 -18.15 -10.06 -20.42
C TRP A 381 -18.14 -9.09 -21.60
N ALA A 382 -18.19 -9.64 -22.82
CA ALA A 382 -18.19 -8.90 -24.07
C ALA A 382 -19.62 -8.70 -24.62
N THR A 383 -20.51 -9.67 -24.39
CA THR A 383 -21.97 -9.56 -24.51
C THR A 383 -22.62 -10.47 -23.47
N ASP A 384 -23.94 -10.48 -23.32
CA ASP A 384 -24.64 -11.34 -22.35
C ASP A 384 -24.46 -12.86 -22.55
N ASN A 385 -23.97 -13.29 -23.73
CA ASN A 385 -23.67 -14.68 -24.06
C ASN A 385 -22.20 -14.93 -24.43
N LYS A 386 -21.33 -13.92 -24.36
CA LYS A 386 -19.91 -14.03 -24.72
C LYS A 386 -19.02 -13.43 -23.63
N VAL A 387 -18.09 -14.23 -23.13
CA VAL A 387 -17.15 -13.83 -22.07
C VAL A 387 -15.72 -14.04 -22.55
N ALA A 388 -14.86 -13.04 -22.35
CA ALA A 388 -13.44 -13.11 -22.60
C ALA A 388 -12.70 -13.56 -21.32
N VAL A 389 -11.73 -14.44 -21.47
CA VAL A 389 -10.82 -14.89 -20.41
C VAL A 389 -9.38 -14.68 -20.87
N THR A 390 -8.59 -13.96 -20.09
CA THR A 390 -7.16 -13.75 -20.35
C THR A 390 -6.36 -14.81 -19.58
N TRP A 391 -5.76 -15.76 -20.30
CA TRP A 391 -4.94 -16.83 -19.75
C TRP A 391 -3.45 -16.46 -19.79
N LEU A 392 -2.68 -16.86 -18.77
CA LEU A 392 -1.23 -16.65 -18.64
C LEU A 392 -0.51 -17.98 -18.37
N ASN A 393 0.71 -18.14 -18.86
CA ASN A 393 1.60 -19.21 -18.40
C ASN A 393 2.24 -18.86 -17.04
N ARG A 394 2.76 -19.87 -16.30
CA ARG A 394 3.42 -19.68 -14.99
C ARG A 394 4.53 -18.62 -15.00
N ARG A 395 5.38 -18.60 -16.06
CA ARG A 395 6.46 -17.61 -16.24
C ARG A 395 5.96 -16.20 -16.59
N GLN A 396 4.66 -16.02 -16.86
CA GLN A 396 3.98 -14.75 -17.17
C GLN A 396 4.61 -13.99 -18.35
N ASN A 397 5.08 -14.73 -19.36
CA ASN A 397 5.65 -14.19 -20.60
C ASN A 397 4.87 -14.59 -21.88
N LEU A 398 3.81 -15.39 -21.74
CA LEU A 398 2.80 -15.66 -22.76
C LEU A 398 1.41 -15.37 -22.18
N SER A 399 0.61 -14.60 -22.93
CA SER A 399 -0.81 -14.32 -22.65
C SER A 399 -1.66 -14.67 -23.86
N ILE A 400 -2.84 -15.24 -23.63
CA ILE A 400 -3.84 -15.55 -24.65
C ILE A 400 -5.22 -15.08 -24.17
N ILE A 401 -5.83 -14.16 -24.92
CA ILE A 401 -7.23 -13.76 -24.73
C ILE A 401 -8.10 -14.71 -25.53
N CYS A 402 -8.86 -15.55 -24.84
CA CYS A 402 -9.88 -16.41 -25.42
C CYS A 402 -11.26 -15.77 -25.30
N ILE A 403 -12.10 -15.90 -26.33
CA ILE A 403 -13.51 -15.51 -26.29
C ILE A 403 -14.35 -16.79 -26.24
N CYS A 404 -15.16 -16.92 -25.20
CA CYS A 404 -15.97 -18.09 -24.90
C CYS A 404 -17.47 -17.81 -25.03
N ASN A 405 -18.23 -18.81 -25.46
CA ASN A 405 -19.69 -18.78 -25.52
C ASN A 405 -20.30 -19.36 -24.24
N ALA A 406 -21.03 -18.54 -23.49
CA ALA A 406 -21.63 -18.88 -22.20
C ALA A 406 -22.71 -19.98 -22.27
N VAL A 407 -23.27 -20.25 -23.46
CA VAL A 407 -24.37 -21.22 -23.66
C VAL A 407 -23.85 -22.62 -24.08
N THR A 408 -22.66 -22.68 -24.67
CA THR A 408 -22.04 -23.91 -25.19
C THR A 408 -20.74 -24.31 -24.47
N GLY A 409 -20.08 -23.39 -23.77
CA GLY A 409 -18.74 -23.58 -23.20
C GLY A 409 -17.58 -23.47 -24.20
N SER A 410 -17.87 -23.32 -25.50
CA SER A 410 -16.84 -23.30 -26.55
C SER A 410 -16.05 -22.00 -26.55
N CYS A 411 -14.72 -22.09 -26.41
CA CYS A 411 -13.77 -20.97 -26.46
C CYS A 411 -12.95 -20.95 -27.75
N SER A 412 -12.62 -19.76 -28.27
CA SER A 412 -11.69 -19.54 -29.38
C SER A 412 -10.59 -18.56 -28.99
N GLU A 413 -9.38 -18.74 -29.52
CA GLU A 413 -8.30 -17.75 -29.39
C GLU A 413 -8.62 -16.50 -30.21
N ASN A 414 -8.58 -15.32 -29.57
CA ASN A 414 -8.79 -14.05 -30.23
C ASN A 414 -7.49 -13.24 -30.38
N TYR A 415 -6.71 -13.11 -29.31
CA TYR A 415 -5.43 -12.40 -29.34
C TYR A 415 -4.38 -13.11 -28.48
N ARG A 416 -3.11 -12.97 -28.85
CA ARG A 416 -1.95 -13.56 -28.19
C ARG A 416 -0.83 -12.54 -28.07
N GLN A 417 -0.22 -12.48 -26.90
CA GLN A 417 0.91 -11.59 -26.61
C GLN A 417 2.06 -12.38 -25.99
N THR A 418 3.30 -12.06 -26.39
CA THR A 418 4.52 -12.59 -25.78
C THR A 418 5.43 -11.47 -25.33
N SER A 419 6.30 -11.77 -24.36
CA SER A 419 7.37 -10.88 -23.89
C SER A 419 8.70 -11.63 -23.81
N THR A 420 9.80 -10.92 -24.02
CA THR A 420 11.16 -11.41 -23.74
C THR A 420 11.52 -11.31 -22.26
N ALA A 421 10.74 -10.55 -21.48
CA ALA A 421 10.86 -10.42 -20.03
C ALA A 421 9.60 -11.00 -19.36
N TRP A 422 8.72 -10.15 -18.83
CA TRP A 422 7.37 -10.50 -18.38
C TRP A 422 6.31 -9.67 -19.11
N LEU A 423 5.04 -10.03 -18.93
CA LEU A 423 3.88 -9.27 -19.40
C LEU A 423 3.32 -8.43 -18.25
N ARG A 424 2.99 -7.16 -18.53
CA ARG A 424 2.46 -6.23 -17.52
C ARG A 424 1.16 -6.79 -16.90
N PRO A 425 1.06 -6.91 -15.56
CA PRO A 425 -0.09 -7.52 -14.91
C PRO A 425 -1.32 -6.58 -14.90
N HIS A 426 -2.46 -7.13 -14.49
CA HIS A 426 -3.75 -6.44 -14.27
C HIS A 426 -4.37 -5.68 -15.47
N ILE A 427 -3.79 -5.78 -16.68
CA ILE A 427 -4.39 -5.25 -17.91
C ILE A 427 -5.65 -6.05 -18.28
N LYS A 428 -6.78 -5.36 -18.52
CA LYS A 428 -8.09 -5.96 -18.84
C LYS A 428 -8.65 -5.35 -20.15
N PRO A 429 -9.24 -6.14 -21.06
CA PRO A 429 -9.82 -5.62 -22.30
C PRO A 429 -11.13 -4.87 -22.04
N MET A 430 -11.32 -3.71 -22.69
CA MET A 430 -12.56 -2.94 -22.66
C MET A 430 -13.34 -3.15 -23.95
N PHE A 431 -14.45 -3.91 -23.90
CA PHE A 431 -15.29 -4.17 -25.07
C PHE A 431 -16.19 -2.98 -25.43
N ALA A 432 -16.47 -2.84 -26.73
CA ALA A 432 -17.60 -2.04 -27.23
C ALA A 432 -18.95 -2.65 -26.78
N ALA A 433 -20.04 -1.88 -26.84
CA ALA A 433 -21.35 -2.33 -26.32
C ALA A 433 -21.98 -3.46 -27.16
N ASP A 434 -21.63 -3.54 -28.44
CA ASP A 434 -21.95 -4.68 -29.33
C ASP A 434 -20.92 -5.84 -29.24
N GLY A 435 -19.87 -5.66 -28.43
CA GLY A 435 -18.73 -6.56 -28.27
C GLY A 435 -17.84 -6.72 -29.51
N SER A 436 -18.13 -6.06 -30.64
CA SER A 436 -17.49 -6.29 -31.96
C SER A 436 -15.98 -6.02 -31.98
N LYS A 437 -15.51 -5.19 -31.06
CA LYS A 437 -14.12 -4.78 -30.87
C LYS A 437 -13.87 -4.52 -29.39
N TYR A 438 -12.61 -4.56 -28.98
CA TYR A 438 -12.17 -4.10 -27.67
C TYR A 438 -10.87 -3.29 -27.75
N PHE A 439 -10.67 -2.50 -26.70
CA PHE A 439 -9.52 -1.63 -26.49
C PHE A 439 -8.66 -2.21 -25.37
N ILE A 440 -7.35 -2.23 -25.56
CA ILE A 440 -6.40 -2.79 -24.60
C ILE A 440 -5.04 -2.06 -24.70
N GLN A 441 -4.36 -1.91 -23.57
CA GLN A 441 -3.02 -1.33 -23.50
C GLN A 441 -1.97 -2.36 -23.96
N LEU A 442 -1.30 -2.13 -25.09
CA LEU A 442 -0.24 -2.99 -25.63
C LEU A 442 1.06 -2.22 -25.89
N PRO A 443 2.24 -2.85 -25.71
CA PRO A 443 3.54 -2.17 -25.85
C PRO A 443 3.87 -1.88 -27.32
N TYR A 444 3.74 -0.62 -27.72
CA TYR A 444 4.01 -0.13 -29.07
C TYR A 444 5.40 0.52 -29.16
N SER A 445 6.11 0.30 -30.27
CA SER A 445 7.52 0.66 -30.43
C SER A 445 7.73 2.15 -30.71
N GLN A 446 8.67 2.77 -29.98
CA GLN A 446 9.11 4.16 -30.11
C GLN A 446 10.60 4.23 -30.49
N GLY A 447 11.07 3.26 -31.28
CA GLY A 447 12.47 3.15 -31.71
C GLY A 447 13.42 3.01 -30.52
N ASN A 448 14.48 3.81 -30.49
CA ASN A 448 15.55 3.75 -29.48
C ASN A 448 15.08 4.04 -28.05
N ARG A 449 13.88 4.62 -27.86
CA ARG A 449 13.27 4.81 -26.53
C ARG A 449 12.59 3.54 -25.98
N GLY A 450 12.51 2.46 -26.76
CA GLY A 450 11.89 1.19 -26.36
C GLY A 450 10.41 1.10 -26.75
N LYS A 451 9.61 0.39 -25.94
CA LYS A 451 8.16 0.26 -26.14
C LYS A 451 7.39 0.92 -25.00
N PHE A 452 6.21 1.47 -25.30
CA PHE A 452 5.33 2.13 -24.33
C PHE A 452 3.91 1.56 -24.48
N PRO A 453 3.15 1.33 -23.40
CA PRO A 453 1.77 0.86 -23.48
C PRO A 453 0.88 1.93 -24.12
N HIS A 454 0.23 1.56 -25.22
CA HIS A 454 -0.67 2.41 -25.99
C HIS A 454 -1.97 1.67 -26.32
N ILE A 455 -3.03 2.42 -26.64
CA ILE A 455 -4.35 1.85 -26.93
C ILE A 455 -4.32 1.14 -28.28
N ALA A 456 -4.36 -0.18 -28.24
CA ALA A 456 -4.61 -1.02 -29.40
C ALA A 456 -6.11 -1.31 -29.53
N VAL A 457 -6.61 -1.32 -30.75
CA VAL A 457 -7.96 -1.79 -31.10
C VAL A 457 -7.87 -3.20 -31.65
N ILE A 458 -8.64 -4.15 -31.11
CA ILE A 458 -8.68 -5.54 -31.56
C ILE A 458 -10.13 -5.93 -31.92
N ARG A 459 -10.32 -6.61 -33.04
CA ARG A 459 -11.64 -7.13 -33.43
C ARG A 459 -11.99 -8.40 -32.67
N ALA A 460 -13.20 -8.46 -32.12
CA ALA A 460 -13.73 -9.69 -31.56
C ALA A 460 -14.09 -10.67 -32.68
N ASP A 461 -13.66 -11.92 -32.51
CA ASP A 461 -13.88 -13.00 -33.48
C ASP A 461 -14.88 -13.98 -32.87
N TRP A 462 -16.14 -13.81 -33.24
CA TRP A 462 -17.26 -14.56 -32.66
C TRP A 462 -17.41 -15.98 -33.20
N ASN A 463 -16.86 -16.24 -34.38
CA ASN A 463 -17.15 -17.42 -35.20
C ASN A 463 -15.96 -18.39 -35.25
N GLY A 464 -14.78 -18.00 -34.77
CA GLY A 464 -13.63 -18.89 -34.63
C GLY A 464 -13.03 -19.31 -35.97
N TYR A 465 -13.02 -18.40 -36.96
CA TYR A 465 -12.42 -18.67 -38.25
C TYR A 465 -10.92 -18.96 -38.10
N PRO A 466 -10.41 -20.10 -38.63
CA PRO A 466 -8.97 -20.35 -38.65
C PRO A 466 -8.31 -19.38 -39.62
N PHE A 467 -7.35 -18.58 -39.13
CA PHE A 467 -6.69 -17.55 -39.92
C PHE A 467 -5.17 -17.66 -39.92
N VAL A 468 -4.57 -17.07 -40.95
CA VAL A 468 -3.19 -17.29 -41.38
C VAL A 468 -2.18 -16.97 -40.28
N GLN A 469 -1.35 -17.95 -39.92
CA GLN A 469 -0.14 -17.72 -39.14
C GLN A 469 0.82 -16.83 -39.94
N THR A 470 1.01 -15.59 -39.49
CA THR A 470 2.27 -14.89 -39.78
C THR A 470 3.37 -15.48 -38.91
N ALA A 471 4.64 -15.34 -39.30
CA ALA A 471 5.78 -15.80 -38.49
C ALA A 471 5.89 -15.11 -37.10
N GLY A 472 5.11 -14.06 -36.84
CA GLY A 472 4.97 -13.40 -35.54
C GLY A 472 3.67 -13.70 -34.79
N GLY A 473 2.86 -14.67 -35.22
CA GLY A 473 1.64 -15.11 -34.55
C GLY A 473 0.34 -14.38 -34.97
N VAL A 474 -0.71 -14.57 -34.16
CA VAL A 474 -2.10 -14.15 -34.44
C VAL A 474 -2.34 -12.69 -34.00
N ASN A 475 -1.69 -11.74 -34.66
CA ASN A 475 -1.83 -10.32 -34.36
C ASN A 475 -3.10 -9.71 -34.97
N LYS A 476 -4.25 -9.81 -34.28
CA LYS A 476 -5.54 -9.19 -34.68
C LYS A 476 -5.67 -7.69 -34.34
N VAL A 477 -4.57 -6.97 -34.15
CA VAL A 477 -4.58 -5.52 -33.89
C VAL A 477 -4.97 -4.79 -35.18
N GLN A 478 -6.08 -4.04 -35.13
CA GLN A 478 -6.57 -3.22 -36.25
C GLN A 478 -5.74 -1.93 -36.38
N GLU A 479 -5.55 -1.22 -35.27
CA GLU A 479 -4.85 0.07 -35.22
C GLU A 479 -4.36 0.33 -33.79
N PHE A 480 -3.38 1.23 -33.65
CA PHE A 480 -3.05 1.88 -32.38
C PHE A 480 -3.58 3.31 -32.42
N LEU A 481 -4.41 3.70 -31.45
CA LEU A 481 -5.02 5.04 -31.37
C LEU A 481 -4.09 6.10 -30.76
N THR A 482 -2.99 5.67 -30.15
CA THR A 482 -2.06 6.52 -29.42
C THR A 482 -0.63 6.10 -29.70
N SER A 483 0.30 7.04 -29.75
CA SER A 483 1.74 6.76 -29.86
C SER A 483 2.55 7.94 -29.31
N GLY A 484 3.72 7.63 -28.74
CA GLY A 484 4.67 8.60 -28.24
C GLY A 484 5.56 8.00 -27.14
N PRO A 485 6.59 8.71 -26.67
CA PRO A 485 7.49 8.23 -25.61
C PRO A 485 6.89 8.47 -24.21
N TRP A 486 5.65 8.05 -24.02
CA TRP A 486 4.83 8.22 -22.81
C TRP A 486 3.81 7.06 -22.73
N GLU A 487 3.24 6.78 -21.56
CA GLU A 487 2.36 5.62 -21.38
C GLU A 487 0.87 6.00 -21.27
N VAL A 488 0.01 5.25 -21.94
CA VAL A 488 -1.41 5.16 -21.54
C VAL A 488 -1.47 4.28 -20.30
N THR A 489 -1.96 4.86 -19.20
CA THR A 489 -1.94 4.24 -17.87
C THR A 489 -3.25 3.54 -17.52
N LYS A 490 -4.39 4.04 -18.00
CA LYS A 490 -5.72 3.49 -17.72
C LYS A 490 -6.69 3.87 -18.85
N ILE A 491 -7.34 2.90 -19.49
CA ILE A 491 -8.49 3.16 -20.37
C ILE A 491 -9.73 3.30 -19.49
N LEU A 492 -10.51 4.38 -19.65
CA LEU A 492 -11.60 4.75 -18.76
C LEU A 492 -12.99 4.48 -19.35
N ALA A 493 -13.19 4.82 -20.62
CA ALA A 493 -14.45 4.59 -21.32
C ALA A 493 -14.27 4.63 -22.84
N TYR A 494 -15.27 4.12 -23.56
CA TYR A 494 -15.41 4.25 -25.00
C TYR A 494 -16.86 4.65 -25.33
N ASP A 495 -17.04 5.80 -25.97
CA ASP A 495 -18.32 6.22 -26.55
C ASP A 495 -18.44 5.66 -27.97
N GLN A 496 -19.41 4.77 -28.16
CA GLN A 496 -19.67 4.14 -29.45
C GLN A 496 -20.37 5.04 -30.47
N MET A 497 -21.04 6.12 -30.04
CA MET A 497 -21.72 7.07 -30.92
C MET A 497 -20.73 8.01 -31.60
N THR A 498 -19.73 8.50 -30.86
CA THR A 498 -18.66 9.36 -31.40
C THR A 498 -17.40 8.58 -31.83
N ASN A 499 -17.33 7.28 -31.52
CA ASN A 499 -16.11 6.45 -31.62
C ASN A 499 -14.91 7.02 -30.84
N THR A 500 -15.17 7.65 -29.69
CA THR A 500 -14.15 8.31 -28.84
C THR A 500 -13.76 7.42 -27.66
N VAL A 501 -12.47 7.20 -27.46
CA VAL A 501 -11.90 6.52 -26.29
C VAL A 501 -11.35 7.56 -25.31
N TYR A 502 -11.70 7.42 -24.03
CA TYR A 502 -11.23 8.26 -22.93
C TYR A 502 -10.23 7.50 -22.06
N PHE A 503 -9.12 8.13 -21.68
CA PHE A 503 -8.00 7.47 -21.00
C PHE A 503 -7.15 8.43 -20.17
N LEU A 504 -6.37 7.87 -19.23
CA LEU A 504 -5.30 8.58 -18.53
C LEU A 504 -3.94 8.29 -19.18
N SER A 505 -3.07 9.29 -19.32
CA SER A 505 -1.69 9.09 -19.78
C SER A 505 -0.66 9.92 -18.99
N THR A 506 0.62 9.64 -19.27
CA THR A 506 1.79 10.42 -18.85
C THR A 506 2.32 11.34 -19.95
N GLU A 507 1.46 11.79 -20.88
CA GLU A 507 1.86 12.54 -22.08
C GLU A 507 2.47 13.93 -21.76
N GLU A 508 2.02 14.63 -20.71
CA GLU A 508 2.72 15.84 -20.22
C GLU A 508 4.04 15.49 -19.51
N THR A 509 4.01 14.62 -18.49
CA THR A 509 5.20 14.12 -17.77
C THR A 509 4.97 12.72 -17.20
N ALA A 510 6.05 11.98 -16.91
CA ALA A 510 5.99 10.71 -16.18
C ALA A 510 5.36 10.83 -14.77
N ARG A 511 5.46 12.02 -14.14
CA ARG A 511 5.06 12.29 -12.74
C ARG A 511 3.60 12.74 -12.61
N SER A 512 2.99 13.20 -13.70
CA SER A 512 1.61 13.70 -13.79
C SER A 512 0.67 12.64 -14.40
N ARG A 513 -0.65 12.84 -14.29
CA ARG A 513 -1.68 11.99 -14.90
C ARG A 513 -2.81 12.84 -15.41
N HIS A 514 -2.94 12.97 -16.72
CA HIS A 514 -3.98 13.78 -17.33
C HIS A 514 -5.01 12.92 -18.07
N LEU A 515 -6.26 13.41 -18.09
CA LEU A 515 -7.38 12.82 -18.83
C LEU A 515 -7.34 13.31 -20.29
N TYR A 516 -7.34 12.37 -21.23
CA TYR A 516 -7.39 12.62 -22.67
C TYR A 516 -8.57 11.89 -23.33
N SER A 517 -8.93 12.36 -24.51
CA SER A 517 -9.83 11.70 -25.45
C SER A 517 -9.19 11.58 -26.84
N VAL A 518 -9.44 10.46 -27.53
CA VAL A 518 -9.03 10.24 -28.93
C VAL A 518 -10.15 9.53 -29.70
N SER A 519 -10.41 9.95 -30.95
CA SER A 519 -11.41 9.30 -31.80
C SER A 519 -10.76 8.32 -32.78
N MET A 520 -11.42 7.19 -33.05
CA MET A 520 -10.91 6.18 -33.99
C MET A 520 -10.72 6.76 -35.40
N GLY A 521 -9.65 6.35 -36.09
CA GLY A 521 -9.24 6.95 -37.37
C GLY A 521 -8.57 8.33 -37.27
N SER A 522 -8.71 9.04 -36.14
CA SER A 522 -8.19 10.39 -35.87
C SER A 522 -7.12 10.39 -34.76
N ALA A 523 -6.17 9.45 -34.82
CA ALA A 523 -5.14 9.24 -33.79
C ALA A 523 -4.19 10.44 -33.55
N GLN A 524 -4.16 11.41 -34.47
CA GLN A 524 -3.43 12.67 -34.33
C GLN A 524 -4.22 13.72 -33.55
N ASP A 525 -5.56 13.67 -33.57
CA ASP A 525 -6.47 14.65 -32.95
C ASP A 525 -6.71 14.38 -31.45
N ARG A 526 -5.66 13.96 -30.72
CA ARG A 526 -5.75 13.75 -29.27
C ARG A 526 -6.03 15.07 -28.56
N LYS A 527 -7.03 15.06 -27.68
CA LYS A 527 -7.42 16.23 -26.89
C LYS A 527 -7.25 15.95 -25.41
N CYS A 528 -6.44 16.76 -24.72
CA CYS A 528 -6.43 16.75 -23.26
C CYS A 528 -7.71 17.43 -22.74
N LEU A 529 -8.35 16.82 -21.75
CA LEU A 529 -9.58 17.32 -21.10
C LEU A 529 -9.28 17.99 -19.74
N SER A 530 -8.17 17.62 -19.10
CA SER A 530 -7.76 18.16 -17.78
C SER A 530 -6.63 19.20 -17.81
N CYS A 531 -5.90 19.33 -18.92
CA CYS A 531 -4.72 20.20 -19.01
C CYS A 531 -5.14 21.67 -18.92
N GLY A 532 -4.50 22.45 -18.05
CA GLY A 532 -4.83 23.86 -17.81
C GLY A 532 -6.16 24.12 -17.09
N LEU A 533 -7.00 23.11 -16.84
CA LEU A 533 -8.33 23.25 -16.24
C LEU A 533 -8.29 23.76 -14.79
N PHE A 534 -7.30 23.32 -14.02
CA PHE A 534 -6.96 23.85 -12.70
C PHE A 534 -5.44 24.04 -12.63
N PRO A 535 -4.92 25.29 -12.49
CA PRO A 535 -3.48 25.56 -12.61
C PRO A 535 -2.57 24.74 -11.68
N ASN A 536 -3.03 24.44 -10.47
CA ASN A 536 -2.24 23.75 -9.45
C ASN A 536 -2.57 22.23 -9.36
N CYS A 537 -3.14 21.63 -10.42
CA CYS A 537 -3.48 20.21 -10.42
C CYS A 537 -3.10 19.51 -11.73
N THR A 538 -2.30 18.46 -11.60
CA THR A 538 -1.67 17.70 -12.70
C THR A 538 -1.83 16.19 -12.56
N PHE A 539 -2.23 15.68 -11.39
CA PHE A 539 -2.51 14.27 -11.18
C PHE A 539 -4.01 14.03 -11.01
N TYR A 540 -4.61 13.34 -11.98
CA TYR A 540 -6.04 13.11 -12.07
C TYR A 540 -6.41 11.61 -12.20
N ASP A 541 -7.59 11.25 -11.70
CA ASP A 541 -8.36 10.10 -12.16
C ASP A 541 -9.78 10.55 -12.58
N ALA A 542 -10.51 9.75 -13.34
CA ALA A 542 -11.88 10.06 -13.73
C ALA A 542 -12.79 8.82 -13.80
N THR A 543 -14.09 9.04 -13.67
CA THR A 543 -15.12 8.01 -13.86
C THR A 543 -16.21 8.52 -14.78
N PHE A 544 -16.72 7.67 -15.68
CA PHE A 544 -17.71 8.05 -16.69
C PHE A 544 -19.08 7.44 -16.38
N SER A 545 -20.12 8.20 -16.69
CA SER A 545 -21.51 7.74 -16.83
C SER A 545 -21.65 6.62 -17.85
N LYS A 546 -22.75 5.86 -17.78
CA LYS A 546 -22.98 4.66 -18.62
C LYS A 546 -23.02 4.95 -20.12
N ASN A 547 -23.33 6.18 -20.51
CA ASN A 547 -23.41 6.69 -21.90
C ASN A 547 -22.28 7.68 -22.25
N GLN A 548 -21.31 7.86 -21.35
CA GLN A 548 -20.18 8.77 -21.49
C GLN A 548 -20.52 10.27 -21.68
N LYS A 549 -21.78 10.71 -21.49
CA LYS A 549 -22.19 12.13 -21.58
C LYS A 549 -21.69 12.97 -20.39
N TRP A 550 -21.49 12.31 -19.25
CA TRP A 550 -20.97 12.90 -18.01
C TRP A 550 -19.75 12.15 -17.49
N TYR A 551 -18.83 12.88 -16.85
CA TYR A 551 -17.72 12.30 -16.10
C TYR A 551 -17.44 13.08 -14.82
N THR A 552 -16.97 12.38 -13.79
CA THR A 552 -16.36 13.00 -12.61
C THR A 552 -14.85 13.01 -12.77
N LEU A 553 -14.23 14.18 -12.65
CA LEU A 553 -12.79 14.38 -12.63
C LEU A 553 -12.32 14.58 -11.19
N HIS A 554 -11.45 13.69 -10.73
CA HIS A 554 -10.85 13.68 -9.39
C HIS A 554 -9.44 14.25 -9.52
N CYS A 555 -9.25 15.48 -9.07
CA CYS A 555 -7.93 16.08 -8.92
C CYS A 555 -7.31 15.55 -7.62
N LEU A 556 -6.16 14.90 -7.71
CA LEU A 556 -5.46 14.22 -6.62
C LEU A 556 -4.16 14.92 -6.18
N GLY A 557 -3.68 15.90 -6.95
CA GLY A 557 -2.53 16.73 -6.57
C GLY A 557 -1.93 17.55 -7.72
N PRO A 558 -0.88 18.36 -7.43
CA PRO A 558 -0.19 18.43 -6.13
C PRO A 558 -0.95 19.26 -5.06
N ASP A 559 -1.85 20.15 -5.49
CA ASP A 559 -2.76 20.89 -4.60
C ASP A 559 -3.75 19.96 -3.83
N VAL A 560 -4.31 20.47 -2.74
CA VAL A 560 -5.34 19.78 -1.94
C VAL A 560 -6.46 19.23 -2.86
N PRO A 561 -6.80 17.92 -2.80
CA PRO A 561 -7.68 17.26 -3.76
C PRO A 561 -9.08 17.87 -3.86
N ARG A 562 -9.70 17.71 -5.04
CA ARG A 562 -11.07 18.16 -5.33
C ARG A 562 -11.75 17.25 -6.34
N VAL A 563 -13.05 17.08 -6.23
CA VAL A 563 -13.86 16.28 -7.16
C VAL A 563 -14.86 17.18 -7.87
N THR A 564 -14.88 17.08 -9.20
CA THR A 564 -15.71 17.92 -10.08
C THR A 564 -16.44 17.07 -11.10
N LEU A 565 -17.62 17.50 -11.51
CA LEU A 565 -18.50 16.85 -12.48
C LEU A 565 -18.58 17.71 -13.73
N HIS A 566 -18.42 17.07 -14.89
CA HIS A 566 -18.29 17.69 -16.20
C HIS A 566 -19.16 16.96 -17.24
N SER A 567 -19.61 17.71 -18.24
CA SER A 567 -20.20 17.17 -19.48
C SER A 567 -19.09 16.86 -20.50
N THR A 568 -19.27 15.85 -21.35
CA THR A 568 -18.42 15.62 -22.54
C THR A 568 -18.92 16.35 -23.78
N THR A 569 -20.16 16.84 -23.80
CA THR A 569 -20.74 17.57 -24.94
C THR A 569 -20.52 19.08 -24.85
N ASP A 570 -20.26 19.60 -23.65
CA ASP A 570 -20.02 21.02 -23.42
C ASP A 570 -18.54 21.35 -23.67
N GLU A 571 -18.24 22.63 -23.90
CA GLU A 571 -16.86 23.11 -23.95
C GLU A 571 -16.14 22.86 -22.61
N ILE A 572 -14.86 22.50 -22.66
CA ILE A 572 -14.07 22.17 -21.46
C ILE A 572 -14.09 23.36 -20.49
N GLY A 573 -14.43 23.11 -19.23
CA GLY A 573 -14.55 24.15 -18.20
C GLY A 573 -15.84 24.98 -18.23
N ARG A 574 -16.72 24.82 -19.23
CA ARG A 574 -17.97 25.61 -19.36
C ARG A 574 -19.05 25.22 -18.35
N LYS A 575 -19.19 23.93 -18.03
CA LYS A 575 -20.11 23.41 -17.01
C LYS A 575 -19.35 22.51 -16.03
N VAL A 576 -18.80 23.13 -15.00
CA VAL A 576 -18.10 22.45 -13.89
C VAL A 576 -18.97 22.52 -12.64
N ILE A 577 -19.41 21.37 -12.14
CA ILE A 577 -20.12 21.26 -10.86
C ILE A 577 -19.14 20.68 -9.83
N THR A 578 -18.83 21.43 -8.77
CA THR A 578 -17.94 20.94 -7.71
C THR A 578 -18.71 20.02 -6.77
N LEU A 579 -18.27 18.76 -6.65
CA LEU A 579 -18.84 17.77 -5.75
C LEU A 579 -18.12 17.76 -4.39
N GLU A 580 -16.80 18.00 -4.38
CA GLU A 580 -16.00 18.24 -3.18
C GLU A 580 -14.82 19.16 -3.51
N ASN A 581 -14.43 20.04 -2.59
CA ASN A 581 -13.35 21.04 -2.75
C ASN A 581 -12.32 21.01 -1.60
N ASN A 582 -12.56 20.18 -0.58
CA ASN A 582 -11.76 20.04 0.63
C ASN A 582 -11.48 21.39 1.32
N SER A 583 -12.50 22.26 1.38
CA SER A 583 -12.31 23.67 1.76
C SER A 583 -11.78 23.90 3.19
N VAL A 584 -12.07 22.97 4.11
CA VAL A 584 -11.53 22.98 5.49
C VAL A 584 -10.05 22.58 5.49
N LEU A 585 -9.72 21.45 4.87
CA LEU A 585 -8.33 20.97 4.72
C LEU A 585 -7.45 21.99 3.98
N ARG A 586 -7.97 22.60 2.91
CA ARG A 586 -7.32 23.67 2.16
C ARG A 586 -6.93 24.85 3.04
N LYS A 587 -7.86 25.31 3.90
CA LYS A 587 -7.58 26.37 4.89
C LYS A 587 -6.52 25.92 5.90
N ARG A 588 -6.62 24.69 6.41
CA ARG A 588 -5.67 24.12 7.38
C ARG A 588 -4.25 24.07 6.79
N VAL A 589 -4.08 23.53 5.59
CA VAL A 589 -2.80 23.49 4.85
C VAL A 589 -2.24 24.89 4.66
N SER A 590 -3.04 25.87 4.23
CA SER A 590 -2.58 27.28 4.07
C SER A 590 -2.26 27.99 5.39
N ALA A 591 -2.76 27.50 6.53
CA ALA A 591 -2.53 28.03 7.87
C ALA A 591 -1.46 27.23 8.64
N THR A 592 -0.61 26.48 7.92
CA THR A 592 0.45 25.62 8.46
C THR A 592 1.76 25.93 7.75
N GLN A 593 2.90 25.68 8.38
CA GLN A 593 4.20 25.61 7.70
C GLN A 593 4.26 24.33 6.86
N TRP A 594 3.66 24.36 5.67
CA TRP A 594 3.61 23.20 4.78
C TRP A 594 4.92 23.06 3.98
N PRO A 595 5.48 21.83 3.83
CA PRO A 595 6.69 21.61 3.04
C PRO A 595 6.56 21.98 1.56
N THR A 596 7.69 22.35 0.95
CA THR A 596 7.77 22.67 -0.50
C THR A 596 8.30 21.46 -1.27
N TYR A 597 7.72 21.19 -2.45
CA TYR A 597 8.08 20.06 -3.31
C TYR A 597 8.96 20.55 -4.47
N LYS A 598 10.20 20.06 -4.54
CA LYS A 598 11.15 20.30 -5.63
C LYS A 598 11.35 19.01 -6.43
N TYR A 599 11.12 19.06 -7.73
CA TYR A 599 11.38 17.93 -8.63
C TYR A 599 12.64 18.18 -9.43
N GLN A 600 13.50 17.18 -9.53
CA GLN A 600 14.79 17.30 -10.20
C GLN A 600 15.07 16.04 -11.04
N GLU A 601 15.65 16.26 -12.22
CA GLU A 601 16.13 15.20 -13.10
C GLU A 601 17.60 14.87 -12.80
N TYR A 602 17.92 13.59 -12.75
CA TYR A 602 19.28 13.07 -12.60
C TYR A 602 19.58 12.10 -13.75
N THR A 603 20.67 12.35 -14.49
CA THR A 603 21.16 11.45 -15.54
C THR A 603 22.21 10.52 -14.96
N ILE A 604 22.00 9.21 -15.04
CA ILE A 604 22.91 8.20 -14.49
C ILE A 604 23.92 7.73 -15.55
N GLU A 605 24.85 6.84 -15.17
CA GLU A 605 25.95 6.33 -16.00
C GLU A 605 25.53 5.74 -17.37
N ASP A 606 24.27 5.29 -17.52
CA ASP A 606 23.76 4.73 -18.77
C ASP A 606 23.17 5.77 -19.75
N GLY A 607 23.26 7.06 -19.40
CA GLY A 607 22.81 8.18 -20.21
C GLY A 607 21.29 8.38 -20.26
N ASN A 608 20.50 7.62 -19.49
CA ASN A 608 19.07 7.88 -19.30
C ASN A 608 18.87 8.80 -18.08
N THR A 609 17.78 9.57 -18.12
CA THR A 609 17.43 10.57 -17.10
C THR A 609 16.23 10.09 -16.29
N TYR A 610 16.30 10.28 -14.97
CA TYR A 610 15.35 9.77 -13.99
C TYR A 610 14.92 10.85 -13.00
N TRP A 611 13.74 10.71 -12.41
CA TRP A 611 13.12 11.74 -11.58
C TRP A 611 13.34 11.53 -10.08
N ALA A 612 13.67 12.62 -9.39
CA ALA A 612 13.62 12.75 -7.94
C ALA A 612 12.49 13.71 -7.50
N GLU A 613 11.92 13.43 -6.32
CA GLU A 613 11.06 14.32 -5.53
C GLU A 613 11.80 14.65 -4.24
N MET A 614 12.03 15.93 -3.97
CA MET A 614 12.60 16.43 -2.72
C MET A 614 11.52 17.22 -1.97
N ILE A 615 11.23 16.79 -0.75
CA ILE A 615 10.31 17.46 0.17
C ILE A 615 11.17 18.32 1.11
N LEU A 616 11.14 19.63 0.88
CA LEU A 616 11.98 20.63 1.53
C LEU A 616 11.27 21.27 2.74
N PRO A 617 12.01 21.63 3.81
CA PRO A 617 11.47 22.38 4.93
C PRO A 617 10.74 23.67 4.51
N PRO A 618 9.70 24.11 5.26
CA PRO A 618 8.96 25.34 4.97
C PRO A 618 9.80 26.63 5.12
N ASP A 619 10.90 26.52 5.86
CA ASP A 619 11.92 27.52 6.21
C ASP A 619 13.26 27.24 5.49
N PHE A 620 13.20 26.58 4.32
CA PHE A 620 14.39 26.21 3.52
C PHE A 620 15.23 27.42 3.07
N SER A 621 16.54 27.36 3.33
CA SER A 621 17.58 28.31 2.88
C SER A 621 18.75 27.53 2.30
N GLU A 622 19.29 27.96 1.15
CA GLU A 622 20.43 27.29 0.51
C GLU A 622 21.76 27.49 1.30
N ASP A 623 21.79 28.39 2.28
CA ASP A 623 22.91 28.63 3.19
C ASP A 623 22.97 27.63 4.37
N SER A 624 21.96 26.77 4.52
CA SER A 624 21.78 25.88 5.67
C SER A 624 22.05 24.41 5.33
N LYS A 625 22.71 23.67 6.24
CA LYS A 625 23.06 22.24 6.06
C LYS A 625 22.01 21.30 6.66
N TYR A 626 21.17 20.73 5.80
CA TYR A 626 20.10 19.80 6.19
C TYR A 626 20.54 18.32 6.15
N PRO A 627 20.01 17.47 7.06
CA PRO A 627 20.09 16.02 6.92
C PRO A 627 19.11 15.53 5.84
N VAL A 628 19.37 14.35 5.28
CA VAL A 628 18.59 13.75 4.19
C VAL A 628 18.09 12.37 4.58
N LEU A 629 16.80 12.10 4.33
CA LEU A 629 16.23 10.75 4.39
C LEU A 629 15.75 10.30 3.01
N LEU A 630 16.35 9.24 2.47
CA LEU A 630 15.94 8.62 1.22
C LEU A 630 14.80 7.62 1.49
N ASP A 631 13.62 7.87 0.92
CA ASP A 631 12.39 7.06 1.04
C ASP A 631 12.24 6.12 -0.17
N VAL A 632 12.79 4.91 -0.07
CA VAL A 632 12.87 3.97 -1.19
C VAL A 632 11.68 2.99 -1.24
N TYR A 633 11.27 2.64 -2.47
CA TYR A 633 10.56 1.39 -2.72
C TYR A 633 11.24 0.51 -3.77
N GLY A 634 11.57 1.03 -4.96
CA GLY A 634 12.40 0.35 -5.97
C GLY A 634 11.80 -0.89 -6.66
N GLY A 635 10.64 -1.38 -6.23
CA GLY A 635 9.99 -2.56 -6.82
C GLY A 635 9.53 -2.35 -8.27
N PRO A 636 9.62 -3.38 -9.14
CA PRO A 636 9.26 -3.28 -10.56
C PRO A 636 7.89 -2.66 -10.84
N GLY A 637 7.86 -1.65 -11.71
CA GLY A 637 6.63 -0.99 -12.15
C GLY A 637 6.00 -0.04 -11.14
N THR A 638 6.60 0.14 -9.96
CA THR A 638 6.15 1.14 -8.98
C THR A 638 6.69 2.53 -9.31
N GLN A 639 6.15 3.54 -8.63
CA GLN A 639 6.57 4.93 -8.77
C GLN A 639 6.36 5.65 -7.43
N LYS A 640 7.41 6.25 -6.88
CA LYS A 640 7.37 7.11 -5.69
C LYS A 640 7.10 8.57 -6.05
N VAL A 641 7.73 9.06 -7.12
CA VAL A 641 7.78 10.47 -7.54
C VAL A 641 6.56 10.81 -8.38
N GLN A 642 5.58 11.47 -7.75
CA GLN A 642 4.26 11.72 -8.33
C GLN A 642 3.67 13.01 -7.77
N GLU A 643 3.08 13.84 -8.63
CA GLU A 643 2.49 15.14 -8.27
C GLU A 643 1.15 14.99 -7.52
N THR A 644 1.17 14.31 -6.38
CA THR A 644 0.01 13.90 -5.57
C THR A 644 0.03 14.60 -4.21
N TYR A 645 -1.13 14.97 -3.69
CA TYR A 645 -1.24 15.53 -2.35
C TYR A 645 -0.95 14.46 -1.29
N ARG A 646 -0.02 14.76 -0.38
CA ARG A 646 0.46 13.83 0.66
C ARG A 646 0.53 14.54 2.02
N ALA A 647 -0.26 14.05 2.98
CA ALA A 647 -0.13 14.35 4.40
C ALA A 647 0.35 13.07 5.10
N ASN A 648 1.66 12.94 5.32
CA ASN A 648 2.28 11.70 5.79
C ASN A 648 3.54 11.96 6.65
N TRP A 649 4.27 10.91 6.98
CA TRP A 649 5.47 10.99 7.82
C TRP A 649 6.60 11.83 7.19
N ALA A 650 6.70 11.88 5.86
CA ALA A 650 7.64 12.79 5.19
C ALA A 650 7.22 14.26 5.33
N THR A 651 5.91 14.56 5.33
CA THR A 651 5.38 15.89 5.66
C THR A 651 5.78 16.33 7.07
N TYR A 652 5.72 15.41 8.05
CA TYR A 652 6.17 15.65 9.42
C TYR A 652 7.68 15.93 9.48
N LEU A 653 8.49 15.05 8.89
CA LEU A 653 9.96 15.17 8.93
C LEU A 653 10.47 16.48 8.32
N ALA A 654 9.89 16.91 7.19
CA ALA A 654 10.27 18.18 6.57
C ALA A 654 9.73 19.41 7.33
N SER A 655 8.47 19.36 7.81
CA SER A 655 7.84 20.51 8.49
C SER A 655 8.38 20.73 9.92
N THR A 656 8.49 19.67 10.72
CA THR A 656 8.86 19.73 12.13
C THR A 656 10.34 19.45 12.39
N GLU A 657 10.90 18.37 11.85
CA GLU A 657 12.27 17.93 12.17
C GLU A 657 13.35 18.55 11.27
N GLY A 658 12.97 19.30 10.22
CA GLY A 658 13.90 19.95 9.30
C GLY A 658 14.70 18.98 8.41
N VAL A 659 14.19 17.76 8.18
CA VAL A 659 14.84 16.75 7.34
C VAL A 659 14.36 16.88 5.90
N ILE A 660 15.28 16.96 4.93
CA ILE A 660 14.91 16.86 3.51
C ILE A 660 14.60 15.38 3.21
N VAL A 661 13.37 15.08 2.85
CA VAL A 661 12.99 13.71 2.44
C VAL A 661 13.03 13.61 0.92
N VAL A 662 13.71 12.59 0.40
CA VAL A 662 13.90 12.41 -1.05
C VAL A 662 13.37 11.05 -1.51
N SER A 663 12.67 11.03 -2.64
CA SER A 663 12.28 9.83 -3.39
C SER A 663 12.91 9.85 -4.77
N PHE A 664 13.34 8.71 -5.30
CA PHE A 664 13.97 8.60 -6.63
C PHE A 664 13.53 7.36 -7.40
N ASP A 665 12.95 7.58 -8.60
CA ASP A 665 12.45 6.53 -9.49
C ASP A 665 13.43 6.23 -10.63
N GLY A 666 14.48 5.46 -10.30
CA GLY A 666 15.49 4.96 -11.23
C GLY A 666 15.02 3.80 -12.13
N ARG A 667 15.93 2.91 -12.50
CA ARG A 667 15.65 1.71 -13.31
C ARG A 667 14.69 0.75 -12.62
N GLY A 668 13.85 0.10 -13.41
CA GLY A 668 12.76 -0.75 -12.91
C GLY A 668 11.46 -0.01 -12.55
N SER A 669 11.48 1.32 -12.44
CA SER A 669 10.28 2.13 -12.19
C SER A 669 9.23 2.00 -13.31
N GLY A 670 7.98 2.25 -12.96
CA GLY A 670 6.85 2.27 -13.90
C GLY A 670 6.77 3.55 -14.73
N TYR A 671 5.87 3.55 -15.70
CA TYR A 671 5.43 4.75 -16.44
C TYR A 671 6.48 5.47 -17.32
N GLN A 672 7.66 4.86 -17.48
CA GLN A 672 8.78 5.37 -18.29
C GLN A 672 9.18 4.41 -19.44
N GLY A 673 8.29 3.50 -19.82
CA GLY A 673 8.47 2.56 -20.93
C GLY A 673 9.06 1.21 -20.51
N ASP A 674 8.82 0.20 -21.34
CA ASP A 674 9.31 -1.18 -21.17
C ASP A 674 10.85 -1.27 -21.07
N LYS A 675 11.58 -0.30 -21.64
CA LYS A 675 13.05 -0.22 -21.52
C LYS A 675 13.47 -0.01 -20.06
N VAL A 676 12.91 1.00 -19.40
CA VAL A 676 13.20 1.29 -17.98
C VAL A 676 12.70 0.17 -17.09
N LEU A 677 11.47 -0.32 -17.35
CA LEU A 677 10.80 -1.33 -16.55
C LEU A 677 11.56 -2.67 -16.51
N TYR A 678 12.02 -3.17 -17.67
CA TYR A 678 12.61 -4.52 -17.76
C TYR A 678 14.11 -4.58 -17.39
N GLU A 679 14.76 -3.49 -16.97
CA GLU A 679 16.16 -3.57 -16.51
C GLU A 679 16.33 -4.46 -15.26
N LEU A 680 15.27 -4.62 -14.44
CA LEU A 680 15.22 -5.55 -13.31
C LEU A 680 15.01 -7.03 -13.68
N HIS A 681 14.83 -7.37 -14.97
CA HIS A 681 14.54 -8.75 -15.38
C HIS A 681 15.71 -9.70 -15.04
N GLU A 682 15.45 -10.68 -14.17
CA GLU A 682 16.44 -11.61 -13.62
C GLU A 682 17.64 -10.89 -12.93
N LYS A 683 17.42 -9.66 -12.40
CA LYS A 683 18.45 -8.75 -11.86
C LYS A 683 18.05 -8.03 -10.54
N PHE A 684 17.14 -8.57 -9.75
CA PHE A 684 16.72 -7.93 -8.48
C PHE A 684 17.89 -7.60 -7.55
N GLY A 685 17.83 -6.43 -6.92
CA GLY A 685 18.84 -5.95 -5.98
C GLY A 685 20.18 -5.61 -6.64
N THR A 686 20.16 -5.04 -7.86
CA THR A 686 21.37 -4.65 -8.58
C THR A 686 21.28 -3.24 -9.17
N VAL A 687 20.43 -3.03 -10.18
CA VAL A 687 20.30 -1.73 -10.85
C VAL A 687 19.57 -0.71 -9.98
N GLU A 688 18.50 -1.13 -9.29
CA GLU A 688 17.76 -0.23 -8.39
C GLU A 688 18.61 0.16 -7.18
N VAL A 689 19.43 -0.75 -6.67
CA VAL A 689 20.34 -0.53 -5.53
C VAL A 689 21.42 0.50 -5.89
N LYS A 690 22.04 0.33 -7.06
CA LYS A 690 23.03 1.29 -7.58
C LYS A 690 22.43 2.66 -7.84
N ASP A 691 21.19 2.72 -8.34
CA ASP A 691 20.51 3.98 -8.63
C ASP A 691 20.20 4.78 -7.35
N GLN A 692 19.85 4.11 -6.24
CA GLN A 692 19.68 4.78 -4.94
C GLN A 692 21.02 5.23 -4.32
N ILE A 693 22.09 4.45 -4.46
CA ILE A 693 23.44 4.84 -4.02
C ILE A 693 23.96 6.03 -4.85
N PHE A 694 23.72 6.04 -6.16
CA PHE A 694 24.07 7.14 -7.05
C PHE A 694 23.38 8.43 -6.65
N VAL A 695 22.04 8.44 -6.50
CA VAL A 695 21.32 9.67 -6.15
C VAL A 695 21.72 10.19 -4.78
N ALA A 696 22.02 9.32 -3.80
CA ALA A 696 22.55 9.73 -2.50
C ALA A 696 23.90 10.47 -2.62
N LYS A 697 24.79 10.02 -3.52
CA LYS A 697 26.07 10.71 -3.80
C LYS A 697 25.88 12.04 -4.52
N GLU A 698 24.95 12.13 -5.46
CA GLU A 698 24.67 13.41 -6.13
C GLU A 698 23.98 14.41 -5.20
N LEU A 699 23.14 13.93 -4.26
CA LEU A 699 22.55 14.75 -3.20
C LEU A 699 23.60 15.28 -2.22
N GLY A 700 24.57 14.46 -1.82
CA GLY A 700 25.66 14.88 -0.91
C GLY A 700 26.51 16.05 -1.43
N LYS A 701 26.58 16.24 -2.75
CA LYS A 701 27.31 17.35 -3.39
C LYS A 701 26.57 18.70 -3.36
N LEU A 702 25.32 18.75 -2.91
CA LEU A 702 24.53 19.98 -2.90
C LEU A 702 24.90 20.85 -1.69
N ASP A 703 25.10 22.14 -1.90
CA ASP A 703 25.64 23.05 -0.87
C ASP A 703 24.78 23.12 0.41
N TYR A 704 23.48 22.86 0.32
CA TYR A 704 22.55 22.80 1.46
C TYR A 704 22.36 21.40 2.07
N ILE A 705 23.05 20.37 1.58
CA ILE A 705 22.98 19.00 2.14
C ILE A 705 24.23 18.68 2.93
N ASP A 706 24.04 17.99 4.05
CA ASP A 706 25.11 17.43 4.87
C ASP A 706 25.35 15.96 4.48
N GLU A 707 26.43 15.72 3.74
CA GLU A 707 26.83 14.36 3.31
C GLU A 707 27.07 13.39 4.48
N THR A 708 27.36 13.90 5.68
CA THR A 708 27.53 13.07 6.88
C THR A 708 26.21 12.67 7.54
N ARG A 709 25.08 13.21 7.07
CA ARG A 709 23.73 12.96 7.64
C ARG A 709 22.72 12.52 6.57
N ILE A 710 23.14 11.61 5.69
CA ILE A 710 22.24 10.89 4.78
C ILE A 710 21.84 9.55 5.40
N GLY A 711 20.53 9.27 5.45
CA GLY A 711 19.95 8.00 5.87
C GLY A 711 18.99 7.44 4.81
N ILE A 712 18.63 6.16 4.93
CA ILE A 712 17.72 5.47 4.01
C ILE A 712 16.69 4.62 4.75
N TRP A 713 15.45 4.61 4.29
CA TRP A 713 14.41 3.70 4.79
C TRP A 713 13.48 3.20 3.69
N GLY A 714 12.85 2.05 3.94
CA GLY A 714 11.83 1.51 3.06
C GLY A 714 11.07 0.32 3.65
N TRP A 715 9.91 0.00 3.06
CA TRP A 715 9.02 -1.07 3.48
C TRP A 715 8.87 -2.12 2.38
N SER A 716 8.81 -3.41 2.72
CA SER A 716 8.59 -4.52 1.77
C SER A 716 9.72 -4.62 0.73
N TYR A 717 9.46 -4.40 -0.56
CA TYR A 717 10.54 -4.26 -1.57
C TYR A 717 11.47 -3.07 -1.22
N GLY A 718 10.95 -1.98 -0.66
CA GLY A 718 11.78 -0.89 -0.15
C GLY A 718 12.67 -1.32 1.03
N GLY A 719 12.18 -2.24 1.87
CA GLY A 719 12.97 -2.87 2.93
C GLY A 719 14.07 -3.78 2.37
N TYR A 720 13.76 -4.53 1.30
CA TYR A 720 14.74 -5.30 0.54
C TYR A 720 15.83 -4.39 -0.04
N VAL A 721 15.48 -3.33 -0.78
CA VAL A 721 16.48 -2.40 -1.36
C VAL A 721 17.30 -1.72 -0.25
N THR A 722 16.69 -1.31 0.85
CA THR A 722 17.40 -0.78 2.04
C THR A 722 18.41 -1.80 2.60
N THR A 723 18.03 -3.08 2.65
CA THR A 723 18.90 -4.17 3.13
C THR A 723 20.01 -4.49 2.12
N MET A 724 19.72 -4.45 0.81
CA MET A 724 20.73 -4.62 -0.25
C MET A 724 21.74 -3.46 -0.25
N VAL A 725 21.30 -2.21 -0.06
CA VAL A 725 22.16 -1.03 0.07
C VAL A 725 23.13 -1.17 1.25
N ALA A 726 22.63 -1.61 2.42
CA ALA A 726 23.48 -1.94 3.56
C ALA A 726 24.50 -3.05 3.21
N GLY A 727 24.07 -4.06 2.47
CA GLY A 727 24.90 -5.16 1.96
C GLY A 727 25.78 -4.86 0.73
N GLU A 728 25.79 -3.63 0.20
CA GLU A 728 26.83 -3.15 -0.75
C GLU A 728 27.97 -2.42 0.00
N GLY A 729 27.69 -1.88 1.20
CA GLY A 729 28.72 -1.23 2.02
C GLY A 729 29.34 0.02 1.40
N ASP A 730 28.62 0.75 0.57
CA ASP A 730 29.19 1.88 -0.20
C ASP A 730 29.63 3.07 0.70
N GLY A 731 29.03 3.21 1.88
CA GLY A 731 29.42 4.20 2.90
C GLY A 731 28.71 5.55 2.83
N VAL A 732 27.93 5.83 1.77
CA VAL A 732 27.16 7.08 1.61
C VAL A 732 25.99 7.24 2.60
N PHE A 733 25.58 6.18 3.30
CA PHE A 733 24.51 6.23 4.30
C PHE A 733 25.06 6.03 5.72
N LYS A 734 24.72 6.93 6.65
CA LYS A 734 25.08 6.83 8.08
C LYS A 734 24.21 5.84 8.86
N CYS A 735 22.98 5.64 8.42
CA CYS A 735 22.02 4.72 9.03
C CYS A 735 20.95 4.24 8.05
N ALA A 736 20.40 3.05 8.30
CA ALA A 736 19.34 2.47 7.49
C ALA A 736 18.21 1.88 8.35
N ALA A 737 16.95 1.92 7.87
CA ALA A 737 15.80 1.30 8.51
C ALA A 737 14.92 0.49 7.52
N ALA A 738 14.85 -0.82 7.68
CA ALA A 738 14.12 -1.74 6.81
C ALA A 738 12.86 -2.30 7.50
N VAL A 739 11.68 -1.98 6.97
CA VAL A 739 10.38 -2.46 7.49
C VAL A 739 9.86 -3.62 6.65
N ALA A 740 9.53 -4.74 7.30
CA ALA A 740 9.12 -6.00 6.68
C ALA A 740 9.93 -6.36 5.40
N PRO A 741 11.27 -6.42 5.46
CA PRO A 741 12.10 -6.65 4.28
C PRO A 741 11.94 -8.08 3.74
N VAL A 742 11.80 -8.22 2.43
CA VAL A 742 12.20 -9.46 1.75
C VAL A 742 13.72 -9.55 1.81
N VAL A 743 14.29 -10.75 1.99
CA VAL A 743 15.76 -10.93 2.05
C VAL A 743 16.28 -12.07 1.17
N ASP A 744 15.42 -13.03 0.83
CA ASP A 744 15.66 -14.02 -0.22
C ASP A 744 14.34 -14.25 -0.97
N TRP A 745 14.36 -14.06 -2.29
CA TRP A 745 13.18 -14.17 -3.14
C TRP A 745 12.57 -15.58 -3.19
N ARG A 746 13.30 -16.63 -2.78
CA ARG A 746 12.76 -17.99 -2.56
C ARG A 746 11.76 -18.07 -1.40
N LEU A 747 11.72 -17.06 -0.54
CA LEU A 747 10.85 -17.00 0.65
C LEU A 747 9.57 -16.21 0.42
N TYR A 748 9.49 -15.43 -0.66
CA TYR A 748 8.31 -14.71 -1.10
C TYR A 748 7.38 -15.65 -1.93
N ASP A 749 6.36 -15.15 -2.60
CA ASP A 749 5.43 -15.97 -3.38
C ASP A 749 5.93 -16.29 -4.81
N SER A 750 5.37 -17.34 -5.41
CA SER A 750 5.71 -17.82 -6.76
C SER A 750 5.25 -16.90 -7.88
N VAL A 751 4.10 -16.22 -7.73
CA VAL A 751 3.50 -15.40 -8.78
C VAL A 751 4.29 -14.10 -8.94
N TYR A 752 4.71 -13.46 -7.85
CA TYR A 752 5.58 -12.30 -7.90
C TYR A 752 7.00 -12.69 -8.32
N ALA A 753 7.71 -13.52 -7.55
CA ALA A 753 9.13 -13.70 -7.78
C ALA A 753 9.45 -14.40 -9.12
N GLU A 754 8.63 -15.37 -9.57
CA GLU A 754 8.86 -16.00 -10.89
C GLU A 754 8.47 -15.13 -12.08
N ARG A 755 7.67 -14.06 -11.90
CA ARG A 755 7.41 -13.04 -12.93
C ARG A 755 8.71 -12.36 -13.33
N TYR A 756 9.52 -11.98 -12.34
CA TYR A 756 10.74 -11.20 -12.58
C TYR A 756 12.01 -12.05 -12.65
N MET A 757 12.16 -13.01 -11.73
CA MET A 757 13.39 -13.82 -11.52
C MET A 757 13.31 -15.24 -12.13
N GLY A 758 12.12 -15.72 -12.52
CA GLY A 758 11.91 -17.05 -13.13
C GLY A 758 11.91 -18.22 -12.15
N ASP A 759 11.88 -19.45 -12.66
CA ASP A 759 11.89 -20.68 -11.84
C ASP A 759 13.25 -20.87 -11.16
N PRO A 760 13.33 -20.90 -9.81
CA PRO A 760 14.60 -21.04 -9.08
C PRO A 760 15.32 -22.36 -9.37
N HIS A 761 14.63 -23.42 -9.84
CA HIS A 761 15.27 -24.69 -10.20
C HIS A 761 16.11 -24.62 -11.48
N HIS A 762 15.88 -23.62 -12.35
CA HIS A 762 16.61 -23.51 -13.60
C HIS A 762 18.02 -22.92 -13.37
N PRO A 763 19.13 -23.53 -13.84
CA PRO A 763 20.50 -23.12 -13.48
C PRO A 763 20.94 -21.71 -13.91
N LYS A 764 20.21 -21.06 -14.82
CA LYS A 764 20.39 -19.62 -15.09
C LYS A 764 19.79 -18.78 -13.97
N ASN A 765 18.58 -19.15 -13.54
CA ASN A 765 17.73 -18.38 -12.63
C ASN A 765 18.14 -18.57 -11.17
N SER A 766 18.54 -19.77 -10.72
CA SER A 766 19.10 -19.97 -9.37
C SER A 766 20.16 -18.93 -9.03
N ARG A 767 21.11 -18.70 -9.96
CA ARG A 767 22.20 -17.72 -9.78
C ARG A 767 21.71 -16.26 -9.67
N ALA A 768 20.55 -15.94 -10.22
CA ALA A 768 19.89 -14.66 -10.01
C ALA A 768 19.27 -14.57 -8.60
N TYR A 769 18.61 -15.63 -8.12
CA TYR A 769 18.15 -15.71 -6.72
C TYR A 769 19.32 -15.72 -5.71
N ASP A 770 20.48 -16.28 -6.08
CA ASP A 770 21.71 -16.21 -5.27
C ASP A 770 22.23 -14.78 -5.18
N ALA A 771 22.41 -14.09 -6.31
CA ALA A 771 22.86 -12.70 -6.35
C ALA A 771 21.90 -11.71 -5.67
N ALA A 772 20.60 -12.03 -5.66
CA ALA A 772 19.51 -11.27 -5.06
C ALA A 772 19.19 -11.67 -3.59
N ASN A 773 20.02 -12.50 -2.95
CA ASN A 773 19.91 -12.74 -1.50
C ASN A 773 20.72 -11.68 -0.73
N ALA A 774 20.03 -10.91 0.11
CA ALA A 774 20.54 -9.69 0.74
C ALA A 774 21.59 -9.88 1.83
N TYR A 775 21.75 -11.10 2.35
CA TYR A 775 22.72 -11.45 3.40
C TYR A 775 23.74 -12.51 2.95
N SER A 776 23.85 -12.77 1.65
CA SER A 776 24.71 -13.82 1.09
C SER A 776 26.13 -13.35 0.73
N GLY A 777 27.07 -14.30 0.70
CA GLY A 777 28.42 -14.07 0.17
C GLY A 777 29.21 -13.02 0.94
N HIS A 778 29.66 -11.97 0.25
CA HIS A 778 30.40 -10.86 0.89
C HIS A 778 29.47 -9.90 1.65
N ARG A 779 28.20 -9.79 1.23
CA ARG A 779 27.26 -8.74 1.67
C ARG A 779 27.13 -8.65 3.18
N ILE A 780 27.06 -9.79 3.87
CA ILE A 780 26.86 -9.82 5.32
C ILE A 780 27.96 -9.09 6.11
N LYS A 781 29.18 -9.03 5.58
CA LYS A 781 30.30 -8.32 6.22
C LYS A 781 30.24 -6.82 6.02
N GLU A 782 29.63 -6.37 4.93
CA GLU A 782 29.50 -4.95 4.60
C GLU A 782 28.56 -4.19 5.54
N PHE A 783 27.61 -4.89 6.20
CA PHE A 783 26.76 -4.33 7.26
C PHE A 783 27.54 -3.78 8.45
N SER A 784 28.80 -4.19 8.66
CA SER A 784 29.69 -3.60 9.70
C SER A 784 29.92 -2.09 9.53
N LYS A 785 29.72 -1.54 8.32
CA LYS A 785 29.74 -0.10 8.07
C LYS A 785 28.52 0.64 8.63
N LEU A 786 27.50 -0.10 9.09
CA LEU A 786 26.31 0.37 9.78
C LEU A 786 26.18 -0.24 11.19
N GLN A 787 27.29 -0.62 11.85
CA GLN A 787 27.32 -1.20 13.20
C GLN A 787 26.49 -0.34 14.18
N GLY A 788 25.42 -0.91 14.76
CA GLY A 788 24.48 -0.23 15.66
C GLY A 788 23.50 0.75 15.00
N ASN A 789 23.67 1.00 13.70
CA ASN A 789 22.94 1.96 12.84
C ASN A 789 22.18 1.26 11.68
N PHE A 790 21.82 0.00 11.88
CA PHE A 790 20.82 -0.70 11.07
C PHE A 790 19.62 -1.09 11.95
N LEU A 791 18.40 -0.74 11.53
CA LEU A 791 17.14 -1.05 12.23
C LEU A 791 16.26 -1.92 11.34
N VAL A 792 15.86 -3.09 11.85
CA VAL A 792 14.92 -4.00 11.19
C VAL A 792 13.59 -4.00 11.95
N ILE A 793 12.47 -3.83 11.25
CA ILE A 793 11.13 -3.80 11.85
C ILE A 793 10.24 -4.85 11.18
N HIS A 794 9.50 -5.65 11.94
CA HIS A 794 8.63 -6.68 11.36
C HIS A 794 7.39 -7.02 12.22
N GLY A 795 6.27 -7.37 11.59
CA GLY A 795 5.12 -7.97 12.27
C GLY A 795 5.26 -9.49 12.38
N THR A 796 5.01 -10.10 13.55
CA THR A 796 5.23 -11.55 13.70
C THR A 796 4.21 -12.42 12.97
N ALA A 797 3.09 -11.84 12.54
CA ALA A 797 2.01 -12.51 11.82
C ALA A 797 1.84 -11.98 10.37
N ASP A 798 2.93 -11.46 9.79
CA ASP A 798 3.02 -11.04 8.39
C ASP A 798 2.75 -12.23 7.46
N ASP A 799 1.65 -12.15 6.72
CA ASP A 799 1.16 -13.13 5.76
C ASP A 799 1.66 -12.88 4.33
N ASN A 800 2.34 -11.76 4.07
CA ASN A 800 2.83 -11.37 2.75
C ASN A 800 4.34 -11.49 2.66
N VAL A 801 5.08 -10.67 3.42
CA VAL A 801 6.52 -10.87 3.62
C VAL A 801 6.68 -11.64 4.92
N HIS A 802 6.64 -12.96 4.86
CA HIS A 802 6.72 -13.79 6.06
C HIS A 802 7.92 -13.42 6.96
N PHE A 803 7.69 -13.33 8.28
CA PHE A 803 8.69 -13.03 9.30
C PHE A 803 9.96 -13.90 9.23
N GLN A 804 9.86 -15.09 8.62
CA GLN A 804 10.98 -15.93 8.16
C GLN A 804 12.14 -15.12 7.53
N ASN A 805 11.83 -14.06 6.78
CA ASN A 805 12.82 -13.17 6.16
C ASN A 805 13.70 -12.49 7.23
N THR A 806 13.10 -11.71 8.14
CA THR A 806 13.83 -11.06 9.24
C THR A 806 14.46 -12.08 10.17
N ALA A 807 13.84 -13.22 10.45
CA ALA A 807 14.43 -14.26 11.29
C ALA A 807 15.76 -14.80 10.72
N LEU A 808 15.87 -14.94 9.39
CA LEU A 808 17.10 -15.40 8.72
C LEU A 808 18.16 -14.29 8.60
N LEU A 809 17.76 -13.05 8.33
CA LEU A 809 18.67 -11.89 8.34
C LEU A 809 19.26 -11.66 9.74
N ASN A 810 18.41 -11.66 10.77
CA ASN A 810 18.82 -11.55 12.17
C ASN A 810 19.82 -12.65 12.55
N LYS A 811 19.58 -13.89 12.11
CA LYS A 811 20.51 -15.00 12.32
C LYS A 811 21.87 -14.70 11.67
N ALA A 812 21.89 -14.30 10.40
CA ALA A 812 23.12 -14.05 9.66
C ALA A 812 23.95 -12.90 10.26
N LEU A 813 23.30 -11.84 10.74
CA LEU A 813 23.96 -10.70 11.41
C LEU A 813 24.63 -11.13 12.72
N VAL A 814 23.92 -11.91 13.55
CA VAL A 814 24.46 -12.47 14.81
C VAL A 814 25.59 -13.48 14.54
N GLU A 815 25.48 -14.32 13.50
CA GLU A 815 26.54 -15.25 13.09
C GLU A 815 27.79 -14.55 12.48
N ASN A 816 27.81 -13.21 12.38
CA ASN A 816 28.94 -12.42 11.87
C ASN A 816 29.30 -11.21 12.77
N ASP A 817 28.88 -11.21 14.05
CA ASP A 817 29.19 -10.17 15.06
C ASP A 817 28.76 -8.73 14.66
N ILE A 818 27.69 -8.61 13.88
CA ILE A 818 27.15 -7.31 13.44
C ILE A 818 26.08 -6.82 14.42
N ASP A 819 26.28 -5.64 15.02
CA ASP A 819 25.29 -4.97 15.86
C ASP A 819 24.19 -4.33 15.00
N TYR A 820 22.93 -4.63 15.33
CA TYR A 820 21.74 -4.04 14.71
C TYR A 820 20.61 -3.94 15.75
N ARG A 821 19.59 -3.16 15.42
CA ARG A 821 18.39 -2.98 16.24
C ARG A 821 17.23 -3.74 15.59
N VAL A 822 16.38 -4.38 16.39
CA VAL A 822 15.15 -5.03 15.89
C VAL A 822 13.93 -4.64 16.70
N GLN A 823 12.86 -4.23 16.01
CA GLN A 823 11.53 -4.06 16.59
C GLN A 823 10.56 -5.08 16.00
N LEU A 824 10.03 -5.95 16.84
CA LEU A 824 8.94 -6.85 16.47
C LEU A 824 7.60 -6.28 16.93
N TYR A 825 6.57 -6.48 16.11
CA TYR A 825 5.18 -6.21 16.47
C TYR A 825 4.38 -7.51 16.50
N THR A 826 4.12 -7.99 17.72
CA THR A 826 3.41 -9.25 17.97
C THR A 826 2.03 -9.25 17.31
N ASP A 827 1.73 -10.35 16.60
CA ASP A 827 0.47 -10.66 15.91
C ASP A 827 0.02 -9.61 14.87
N LYS A 828 0.95 -8.80 14.37
CA LYS A 828 0.69 -7.87 13.27
C LYS A 828 1.00 -8.48 11.90
N ALA A 829 0.07 -8.29 10.98
CA ALA A 829 0.20 -8.53 9.54
C ALA A 829 0.98 -7.40 8.84
N HIS A 830 1.25 -7.57 7.54
CA HIS A 830 2.19 -6.76 6.74
C HIS A 830 2.07 -5.23 6.86
N SER A 831 0.85 -4.72 7.00
CA SER A 831 0.57 -3.28 7.08
C SER A 831 0.69 -2.66 8.49
N LEU A 832 1.07 -3.45 9.51
CA LEU A 832 1.28 -3.01 10.91
C LEU A 832 0.12 -2.17 11.50
N LEU A 833 -1.12 -2.49 11.13
CA LEU A 833 -2.29 -1.65 11.43
C LEU A 833 -2.68 -1.60 12.91
N GLY A 834 -3.31 -0.48 13.26
CA GLY A 834 -3.86 -0.18 14.59
C GLY A 834 -3.25 1.11 15.13
N ASN A 835 -4.08 2.01 15.65
CA ASN A 835 -3.71 3.39 16.00
C ASN A 835 -2.41 3.46 16.84
N GLN A 836 -2.34 2.74 17.97
CA GLN A 836 -1.15 2.70 18.82
C GLN A 836 0.07 2.02 18.17
N THR A 837 -0.15 1.03 17.31
CA THR A 837 0.94 0.33 16.58
C THR A 837 1.59 1.24 15.55
N GLN A 838 0.80 1.99 14.79
CA GLN A 838 1.31 2.93 13.79
C GLN A 838 1.92 4.17 14.43
N ARG A 839 1.37 4.65 15.57
CA ARG A 839 2.00 5.68 16.41
C ARG A 839 3.38 5.25 16.91
N HIS A 840 3.48 4.08 17.56
CA HIS A 840 4.78 3.56 18.01
C HIS A 840 5.77 3.37 16.86
N LEU A 841 5.30 2.89 15.69
CA LEU A 841 6.14 2.71 14.50
C LEU A 841 6.76 4.02 13.99
N PHE A 842 5.94 5.04 13.73
CA PHE A 842 6.45 6.31 13.20
C PHE A 842 7.21 7.13 14.24
N GLN A 843 6.91 6.96 15.53
CA GLN A 843 7.69 7.55 16.62
C GLN A 843 9.08 6.90 16.71
N LEU A 844 9.16 5.57 16.75
CA LEU A 844 10.42 4.82 16.73
C LEU A 844 11.29 5.18 15.53
N LEU A 845 10.70 5.28 14.33
CA LEU A 845 11.43 5.70 13.13
C LEU A 845 11.90 7.15 13.24
N ALA A 846 11.06 8.08 13.74
CA ALA A 846 11.45 9.48 13.92
C ALA A 846 12.61 9.61 14.92
N ASP A 847 12.52 9.00 16.10
CA ASP A 847 13.56 9.04 17.13
C ASP A 847 14.87 8.38 16.65
N TYR A 848 14.78 7.26 15.94
CA TYR A 848 15.94 6.57 15.36
C TYR A 848 16.69 7.43 14.34
N PHE A 849 15.99 8.06 13.40
CA PHE A 849 16.63 8.95 12.43
C PHE A 849 17.09 10.27 13.07
N LYS A 850 16.37 10.78 14.06
CA LYS A 850 16.76 11.97 14.85
C LYS A 850 18.03 11.74 15.66
N ASP A 851 18.20 10.54 16.24
CA ASP A 851 19.46 10.12 16.86
C ASP A 851 20.59 9.98 15.84
N CYS A 852 20.34 9.33 14.71
CA CYS A 852 21.31 9.19 13.62
C CYS A 852 21.76 10.55 13.05
N PHE A 853 20.85 11.50 12.90
CA PHE A 853 21.13 12.84 12.34
C PHE A 853 21.64 13.84 13.38
N LYS A 854 21.98 13.41 14.60
CA LYS A 854 22.82 14.22 15.49
C LYS A 854 24.21 14.40 14.87
N VAL A 855 24.65 15.65 14.82
CA VAL A 855 26.04 16.02 14.55
C VAL A 855 26.88 15.59 15.77
N PRO A 856 28.06 14.98 15.59
CA PRO A 856 28.97 14.72 16.69
C PRO A 856 29.30 16.01 17.45
N LEU A 857 29.39 15.93 18.78
CA LEU A 857 29.92 17.04 19.58
C LEU A 857 31.45 16.96 19.57
N ASP A 858 32.05 17.63 18.60
CA ASP A 858 33.50 17.83 18.56
C ASP A 858 33.98 18.51 19.86
N GLY A 859 35.01 17.93 20.50
CA GLY A 859 35.63 18.51 21.69
C GLY A 859 35.22 17.92 23.05
N ALA A 860 34.60 16.75 23.09
CA ALA A 860 34.54 15.92 24.32
C ALA A 860 35.71 14.91 24.34
N GLU A 861 36.95 15.40 24.47
CA GLU A 861 38.10 14.53 24.79
C GLU A 861 37.91 13.89 26.18
N LEU A 862 38.31 12.62 26.30
CA LEU A 862 38.20 11.77 27.50
C LEU A 862 39.57 11.25 27.93
#